data_AF-A0A1F6HJS8-F1
#
_entry.id   AF-A0A1F6HJS8-F1
#
_cell.length_a   1.000
_cell.length_b   1.000
_cell.length_c   1.000
_cell.angle_alpha   90.00
_cell.angle_beta   90.00
_cell.angle_gamma   90.00
#
_symmetry.space_group_name_H-M   'P 1'
#
loop_
_entity.id
_entity.type
_entity.pdbx_description
1 polymer ?
#
loop_
_entity_poly.entity_id
_entity_poly.type
_entity_poly.pdbx_seq_one_letter_code
_entity_poly.pdbx_strand_id
1 'polypeptide(L)'
;MKNKIIASQFKILLSLLTAVIFLSFMPANAHAAFRFVSWGDTKGGTSILKSLSAQVKALSVQPVFTIYTGDLQSDGFCKAGTLGCATPTIEDWTAALNGGTNNGTIYKTFIIRGNHDDHLAGSAGNWANYFNFLNTAATVGARNYTTLSTNLTYSFDYDNARFIGVDVPGDSKLITSAQIAFIDQRLTDAEQNHPEIIHAFVFFHGPMYYVANHTSSVAPAALLNMLNKHPVFTASFHGHEHLEAWVHMDSSRRSEITHPFEQFITGSAGVLQSAGCTASRNPDYCLVAYGFSAIDINGENMTVSFYKQGVTTPQWTRTFTKGSVSTPTPTVKPSGTPTSTPTITPTRIPTFTPTPTPSQNTGLYEAENAVLSGAVFSTSHPGYTGNGEVNYTAKSDGSVTWTNVTAPSAGNYILTFRYVLGAADRPLKLSVNNNIINSGLKFPSTGTWTNWSTLSYTAQLNAGVNNVQLTTIGYEGPDLDHLKQSQAVYATPTSTPITPTITLTPTTTPTSCMSNMGDANSDGYINLTDYNIWLSNYNTQTNNGPGGGDFNCSGKTNGIDYAIWLSNYGTTPTTPIPTILTPTPTTPTATSTPTSTPTVTPQPTSIPTLPPTSSGLKSFPGAEGFGANTLGGRGGRVIEVTNLNDTGTGSLRAAITASGPRTVVFKVAGIINLSSDLSIGNPYITIAGQSAPGGGITLKGGALIVKTNDVIIRHIRIRLGDMAADKDTVYLGGASNVIFDHVSASWSIDETFSAADSKDVSIQWSIISEPLNNAGHVDGEHGFCSLIRGNTNVSVHHNLYAHCKRRSPQLSDKGSNQPKVQVINNVMYDYFDSGTRVVAGNTYYSASVLRYYDIINNKYIIKDINPAEIYLASDMILSKLYIKGNIGPQRPNNTLDEWALVGNDSRYSRSQLEASAPFAPTGVTTYDADTSYEIVLNQAGATLPQRDVVDQRVVSEVRTKTGQIIDCVTGCTKSAPGGWPTIASGTPYTDSDYDGMADNWEVANFGNTSRGSASNSSSDYDNDGYTDLEEYLNNTDPNVKN
;
A
#
# COMPACT_ATOMS: atom_id res chain seq x y z
N MET A 1 71.29 7.94 -50.44
CA MET A 1 69.86 8.20 -50.11
C MET A 1 69.31 7.31 -48.99
N LYS A 2 69.77 6.06 -48.80
CA LYS A 2 69.32 5.20 -47.69
C LYS A 2 69.68 5.71 -46.27
N ASN A 3 70.81 6.41 -46.09
CA ASN A 3 71.22 6.88 -44.75
C ASN A 3 70.52 8.16 -44.24
N LYS A 4 69.86 8.95 -45.11
CA LYS A 4 69.10 10.15 -44.67
C LYS A 4 67.67 9.83 -44.24
N ILE A 5 67.09 8.73 -44.75
CA ILE A 5 65.75 8.28 -44.37
C ILE A 5 65.79 7.58 -43.00
N ILE A 6 66.84 6.81 -42.73
CA ILE A 6 67.03 6.14 -41.42
C ILE A 6 67.26 7.17 -40.30
N ALA A 7 68.02 8.25 -40.55
CA ALA A 7 68.26 9.29 -39.56
C ALA A 7 67.01 10.17 -39.27
N SER A 8 66.10 10.33 -40.23
CA SER A 8 64.83 11.04 -40.05
C SER A 8 63.83 10.19 -39.24
N GLN A 9 63.74 8.89 -39.55
CA GLN A 9 62.87 7.98 -38.80
C GLN A 9 63.39 7.70 -37.38
N PHE A 10 64.70 7.68 -37.14
CA PHE A 10 65.25 7.57 -35.78
C PHE A 10 65.03 8.82 -34.93
N LYS A 11 65.03 10.02 -35.52
CA LYS A 11 64.70 11.25 -34.79
C LYS A 11 63.22 11.33 -34.45
N ILE A 12 62.33 10.88 -35.33
CA ILE A 12 60.88 10.83 -35.05
C ILE A 12 60.58 9.76 -33.98
N LEU A 13 61.21 8.58 -34.05
CA LEU A 13 61.05 7.54 -33.02
C LEU A 13 61.63 7.95 -31.67
N LEU A 14 62.77 8.65 -31.63
CA LEU A 14 63.38 9.13 -30.39
C LEU A 14 62.60 10.31 -29.76
N SER A 15 61.93 11.13 -30.59
CA SER A 15 61.03 12.22 -30.13
C SER A 15 59.71 11.66 -29.58
N LEU A 16 59.18 10.59 -30.19
CA LEU A 16 58.01 9.87 -29.70
C LEU A 16 58.34 9.05 -28.44
N LEU A 17 59.53 8.46 -28.33
CA LEU A 17 59.94 7.69 -27.15
C LEU A 17 60.29 8.60 -25.96
N THR A 18 60.83 9.80 -26.19
CA THR A 18 61.04 10.79 -25.11
C THR A 18 59.73 11.46 -24.67
N ALA A 19 58.75 11.64 -25.56
CA ALA A 19 57.41 12.09 -25.17
C ALA A 19 56.64 11.02 -24.36
N VAL A 20 56.78 9.73 -24.69
CA VAL A 20 56.13 8.63 -23.97
C VAL A 20 56.81 8.34 -22.61
N ILE A 21 58.12 8.57 -22.49
CA ILE A 21 58.85 8.41 -21.21
C ILE A 21 58.67 9.63 -20.28
N PHE A 22 58.46 10.85 -20.82
CA PHE A 22 58.11 12.01 -19.99
C PHE A 22 56.65 12.02 -19.50
N LEU A 23 55.73 11.30 -20.17
CA LEU A 23 54.36 11.13 -19.68
C LEU A 23 54.20 10.00 -18.64
N SER A 24 55.21 9.15 -18.44
CA SER A 24 55.14 7.99 -17.52
C SER A 24 55.84 8.21 -16.18
N PHE A 25 56.39 9.41 -15.92
CA PHE A 25 56.97 9.81 -14.64
C PHE A 25 56.59 11.25 -14.24
N MET A 26 55.39 11.71 -14.61
CA MET A 26 54.77 12.79 -13.84
C MET A 26 54.26 12.20 -12.52
N PRO A 27 54.50 12.86 -11.37
CA PRO A 27 53.81 12.47 -10.14
C PRO A 27 52.30 12.46 -10.44
N ALA A 28 51.59 11.48 -9.88
CA ALA A 28 50.13 11.37 -9.97
C ALA A 28 49.51 12.76 -9.86
N ASN A 29 48.71 13.12 -10.89
CA ASN A 29 48.13 14.44 -11.14
C ASN A 29 48.00 15.29 -9.86
N ALA A 30 48.81 16.34 -9.75
CA ALA A 30 48.57 17.38 -8.76
C ALA A 30 47.30 18.12 -9.17
N HIS A 31 46.17 17.69 -8.63
CA HIS A 31 44.89 18.37 -8.77
C HIS A 31 44.99 19.79 -8.19
N ALA A 32 44.41 20.77 -8.87
CA ALA A 32 44.46 22.15 -8.42
C ALA A 32 43.43 22.33 -7.30
N ALA A 33 43.85 22.97 -6.20
CA ALA A 33 42.89 23.36 -5.17
C ALA A 33 41.91 24.38 -5.76
N PHE A 34 40.61 24.18 -5.53
CA PHE A 34 39.58 25.09 -6.02
C PHE A 34 38.49 25.33 -4.97
N ARG A 35 37.78 26.44 -5.12
CA ARG A 35 36.66 26.81 -4.25
C ARG A 35 35.36 26.90 -5.04
N PHE A 36 34.27 26.37 -4.50
CA PHE A 36 32.92 26.74 -4.92
C PHE A 36 32.11 27.29 -3.75
N VAL A 37 31.03 28.00 -4.05
CA VAL A 37 30.07 28.49 -3.05
C VAL A 37 28.73 27.78 -3.22
N SER A 38 28.06 27.52 -2.11
CA SER A 38 26.70 26.99 -2.06
C SER A 38 25.80 27.92 -1.24
N TRP A 39 24.64 28.25 -1.80
CA TRP A 39 23.61 29.11 -1.20
C TRP A 39 22.25 28.87 -1.87
N GLY A 40 21.14 29.27 -1.25
CA GLY A 40 19.79 29.01 -1.74
C GLY A 40 18.71 29.78 -0.98
N ASP A 41 17.48 29.67 -1.47
CA ASP A 41 16.27 30.18 -0.86
C ASP A 41 16.26 31.71 -0.69
N THR A 42 16.43 32.41 -1.82
CA THR A 42 16.24 33.87 -1.85
C THR A 42 14.79 34.24 -1.64
N LYS A 43 13.87 33.56 -2.34
CA LYS A 43 12.44 33.89 -2.41
C LYS A 43 12.20 35.38 -2.70
N GLY A 44 11.86 36.16 -1.68
CA GLY A 44 11.67 37.62 -1.78
C GLY A 44 12.89 38.47 -1.37
N GLY A 45 13.90 37.86 -0.75
CA GLY A 45 15.02 38.52 -0.06
C GLY A 45 16.17 38.99 -0.96
N THR A 46 15.89 39.54 -2.14
CA THR A 46 16.94 39.95 -3.11
C THR A 46 17.92 41.00 -2.57
N SER A 47 17.52 41.81 -1.59
CA SER A 47 18.43 42.74 -0.89
C SER A 47 19.50 42.00 -0.07
N ILE A 48 19.13 40.89 0.56
CA ILE A 48 20.04 40.02 1.31
C ILE A 48 20.97 39.30 0.33
N LEU A 49 20.43 38.68 -0.72
CA LEU A 49 21.23 38.03 -1.76
C LEU A 49 22.27 38.99 -2.37
N LYS A 50 21.87 40.24 -2.65
CA LYS A 50 22.79 41.28 -3.15
C LYS A 50 23.95 41.53 -2.19
N SER A 51 23.67 41.62 -0.89
CA SER A 51 24.68 41.79 0.15
C SER A 51 25.62 40.58 0.24
N LEU A 52 25.08 39.36 0.16
CA LEU A 52 25.86 38.13 0.21
C LEU A 52 26.72 37.97 -1.05
N SER A 53 26.21 38.33 -2.23
CA SER A 53 26.98 38.34 -3.48
C SER A 53 28.18 39.29 -3.41
N ALA A 54 27.99 40.49 -2.83
CA ALA A 54 29.09 41.42 -2.58
C ALA A 54 30.12 40.83 -1.61
N GLN A 55 29.68 40.13 -0.57
CA GLN A 55 30.55 39.45 0.39
C GLN A 55 31.33 38.29 -0.24
N VAL A 56 30.69 37.47 -1.08
CA VAL A 56 31.37 36.40 -1.84
C VAL A 56 32.43 36.98 -2.76
N LYS A 57 32.12 38.06 -3.48
CA LYS A 57 33.10 38.77 -4.32
C LYS A 57 34.30 39.31 -3.53
N ALA A 58 34.14 39.55 -2.24
CA ALA A 58 35.18 40.06 -1.35
C ALA A 58 36.00 38.95 -0.67
N LEU A 59 35.72 37.67 -0.91
CA LEU A 59 36.52 36.58 -0.37
C LEU A 59 37.96 36.63 -0.89
N SER A 60 38.90 36.29 -0.01
CA SER A 60 40.34 36.25 -0.34
C SER A 60 40.67 35.19 -1.40
N VAL A 61 39.90 34.11 -1.43
CA VAL A 61 39.91 33.10 -2.49
C VAL A 61 38.54 33.13 -3.15
N GLN A 62 38.53 33.49 -4.43
CA GLN A 62 37.30 33.58 -5.20
C GLN A 62 36.80 32.19 -5.58
N PRO A 63 35.49 31.94 -5.54
CA PRO A 63 34.93 30.70 -6.06
C PRO A 63 35.07 30.65 -7.58
N VAL A 64 35.39 29.46 -8.11
CA VAL A 64 35.43 29.19 -9.55
C VAL A 64 34.01 29.16 -10.15
N PHE A 65 33.04 28.68 -9.36
CA PHE A 65 31.61 28.67 -9.65
C PHE A 65 30.80 28.61 -8.36
N THR A 66 29.48 28.75 -8.48
CA THR A 66 28.53 28.60 -7.37
C THR A 66 27.47 27.57 -7.73
N ILE A 67 26.96 26.85 -6.72
CA ILE A 67 25.74 26.06 -6.83
C ILE A 67 24.62 26.78 -6.08
N TYR A 68 23.43 26.78 -6.65
CA TYR A 68 22.25 27.45 -6.10
C TYR A 68 21.15 26.43 -5.81
N THR A 69 20.78 26.25 -4.55
CA THR A 69 19.94 25.12 -4.10
C THR A 69 18.43 25.34 -4.21
N GLY A 70 17.98 26.26 -5.07
CA GLY A 70 16.57 26.50 -5.39
C GLY A 70 15.94 27.70 -4.69
N ASP A 71 14.64 27.89 -4.93
CA ASP A 71 13.81 28.95 -4.37
C ASP A 71 14.33 30.36 -4.71
N LEU A 72 14.37 30.65 -6.00
CA LEU A 72 14.91 31.90 -6.54
C LEU A 72 13.94 33.06 -6.29
N GLN A 73 12.64 32.78 -6.46
CA GLN A 73 11.55 33.74 -6.35
C GLN A 73 10.48 33.25 -5.37
N SER A 74 9.49 34.10 -5.05
CA SER A 74 8.47 33.74 -4.06
C SER A 74 7.37 32.84 -4.61
N ASP A 75 6.92 33.06 -5.86
CA ASP A 75 5.74 32.37 -6.42
C ASP A 75 5.93 32.03 -7.91
N GLY A 76 6.89 31.16 -8.20
CA GLY A 76 7.13 30.57 -9.52
C GLY A 76 8.14 31.33 -10.39
N PHE A 77 8.75 30.61 -11.33
CA PHE A 77 9.70 31.19 -12.28
C PHE A 77 9.01 32.15 -13.25
N CYS A 78 9.25 33.45 -13.10
CA CYS A 78 8.59 34.48 -13.92
C CYS A 78 9.49 35.64 -14.32
N LYS A 79 9.30 36.11 -15.57
CA LYS A 79 10.00 37.25 -16.16
C LYS A 79 9.19 38.54 -16.02
N ALA A 80 9.89 39.66 -15.91
CA ALA A 80 9.29 41.00 -15.93
C ALA A 80 8.34 41.18 -17.12
N GLY A 81 7.14 41.69 -16.85
CA GLY A 81 6.09 41.90 -17.85
C GLY A 81 5.13 40.71 -18.06
N THR A 82 5.32 39.59 -17.37
CA THR A 82 4.37 38.46 -17.40
C THR A 82 3.16 38.74 -16.48
N LEU A 83 1.94 38.57 -16.99
CA LEU A 83 0.71 38.77 -16.21
C LEU A 83 0.66 37.81 -15.01
N GLY A 84 0.52 38.35 -13.80
CA GLY A 84 0.54 37.58 -12.55
C GLY A 84 1.92 37.33 -11.93
N CYS A 85 3.00 37.86 -12.51
CA CYS A 85 4.35 37.75 -11.93
C CYS A 85 4.53 38.71 -10.74
N ALA A 86 4.75 38.15 -9.55
CA ALA A 86 5.09 38.92 -8.36
C ALA A 86 6.56 39.37 -8.39
N THR A 87 6.88 40.52 -7.79
CA THR A 87 8.26 40.93 -7.56
C THR A 87 8.80 40.29 -6.28
N PRO A 88 10.09 39.89 -6.24
CA PRO A 88 11.12 40.08 -7.27
C PRO A 88 10.96 39.14 -8.48
N THR A 89 11.17 39.68 -9.70
CA THR A 89 11.21 38.87 -10.94
C THR A 89 12.53 38.11 -11.07
N ILE A 90 12.66 37.21 -12.05
CA ILE A 90 13.95 36.53 -12.30
C ILE A 90 15.06 37.53 -12.68
N GLU A 91 14.73 38.66 -13.29
CA GLU A 91 15.68 39.73 -13.57
C GLU A 91 16.14 40.44 -12.29
N ASP A 92 15.23 40.69 -11.35
CA ASP A 92 15.57 41.26 -10.03
C ASP A 92 16.49 40.32 -9.25
N TRP A 93 16.16 39.02 -9.25
CA TRP A 93 16.99 37.99 -8.64
C TRP A 93 18.36 37.89 -9.32
N THR A 94 18.41 37.89 -10.65
CA THR A 94 19.66 37.85 -11.42
C THR A 94 20.52 39.09 -11.17
N ALA A 95 19.90 40.26 -11.05
CA ALA A 95 20.60 41.48 -10.68
C ALA A 95 21.18 41.38 -9.27
N ALA A 96 20.41 40.85 -8.30
CA ALA A 96 20.86 40.64 -6.93
C ALA A 96 21.99 39.60 -6.82
N LEU A 97 21.88 38.46 -7.50
CA LEU A 97 22.96 37.46 -7.58
C LEU A 97 24.25 38.06 -8.12
N ASN A 98 24.13 39.01 -9.05
CA ASN A 98 25.27 39.75 -9.57
C ASN A 98 25.72 40.92 -8.68
N GLY A 99 25.22 41.07 -7.45
CA GLY A 99 25.59 42.16 -6.54
C GLY A 99 24.99 43.53 -6.92
N GLY A 100 23.96 43.55 -7.76
CA GLY A 100 23.26 44.75 -8.25
C GLY A 100 23.95 45.46 -9.44
N THR A 101 25.11 44.99 -9.87
CA THR A 101 25.83 45.44 -11.06
C THR A 101 26.43 44.19 -11.71
N ASN A 102 26.18 43.89 -12.98
CA ASN A 102 26.60 42.61 -13.59
C ASN A 102 28.07 42.23 -13.27
N ASN A 103 28.28 41.39 -12.24
CA ASN A 103 29.60 40.94 -11.78
C ASN A 103 29.96 39.55 -12.35
N GLY A 104 29.10 39.01 -13.21
CA GLY A 104 29.29 37.74 -13.90
C GLY A 104 28.97 36.48 -13.10
N THR A 105 28.48 36.60 -11.86
CA THR A 105 28.16 35.44 -11.00
C THR A 105 27.12 34.52 -11.65
N ILE A 106 26.12 35.08 -12.33
CA ILE A 106 25.09 34.31 -13.04
C ILE A 106 25.67 33.32 -14.07
N TYR A 107 26.74 33.70 -14.78
CA TYR A 107 27.35 32.86 -15.84
C TYR A 107 28.23 31.73 -15.29
N LYS A 108 28.38 31.67 -13.96
CA LYS A 108 29.15 30.65 -13.23
C LYS A 108 28.31 30.03 -12.13
N THR A 109 26.98 30.10 -12.23
CA THR A 109 26.07 29.53 -11.23
C THR A 109 25.31 28.36 -11.83
N PHE A 110 25.45 27.19 -11.22
CA PHE A 110 24.66 26.00 -11.49
C PHE A 110 23.46 25.99 -10.56
N ILE A 111 22.26 25.91 -11.11
CA ILE A 111 21.02 26.15 -10.37
C ILE A 111 20.14 24.90 -10.51
N ILE A 112 19.42 24.58 -9.45
CA ILE A 112 18.31 23.62 -9.43
C ILE A 112 17.02 24.34 -9.04
N ARG A 113 15.87 23.74 -9.31
CA ARG A 113 14.57 24.28 -8.89
C ARG A 113 14.23 23.86 -7.46
N GLY A 114 13.72 24.79 -6.68
CA GLY A 114 13.03 24.56 -5.40
C GLY A 114 11.51 24.53 -5.56
N ASN A 115 10.77 24.28 -4.48
CA ASN A 115 9.31 24.22 -4.54
C ASN A 115 8.68 25.58 -4.88
N HIS A 116 9.37 26.69 -4.68
CA HIS A 116 8.84 28.01 -5.06
C HIS A 116 9.09 28.37 -6.53
N ASP A 117 9.80 27.53 -7.30
CA ASP A 117 10.18 27.86 -8.67
C ASP A 117 9.20 27.32 -9.75
N ASP A 118 8.22 26.48 -9.39
CA ASP A 118 7.33 25.81 -10.35
C ASP A 118 5.83 26.14 -10.24
N HIS A 119 5.44 27.04 -9.32
CA HIS A 119 4.03 27.39 -9.06
C HIS A 119 3.28 28.03 -10.24
N LEU A 120 3.98 28.59 -11.24
CA LEU A 120 3.34 29.20 -12.41
C LEU A 120 3.28 28.22 -13.60
N ALA A 121 2.14 28.18 -14.30
CA ALA A 121 1.97 27.36 -15.49
C ALA A 121 3.03 27.71 -16.55
N GLY A 122 3.77 26.70 -17.03
CA GLY A 122 4.85 26.88 -18.01
C GLY A 122 6.22 27.23 -17.42
N SER A 123 6.37 27.31 -16.08
CA SER A 123 7.64 27.62 -15.41
C SER A 123 8.80 26.71 -15.85
N ALA A 124 8.56 25.40 -16.01
CA ALA A 124 9.58 24.44 -16.44
C ALA A 124 10.14 24.75 -17.84
N GLY A 125 9.28 25.14 -18.79
CA GLY A 125 9.71 25.53 -20.14
C GLY A 125 10.44 26.86 -20.15
N ASN A 126 9.97 27.82 -19.35
CA ASN A 126 10.62 29.14 -19.21
C ASN A 126 12.01 29.02 -18.57
N TRP A 127 12.16 28.12 -17.60
CA TRP A 127 13.43 27.83 -16.93
C TRP A 127 14.48 27.31 -17.92
N ALA A 128 14.14 26.27 -18.69
CA ALA A 128 15.03 25.68 -19.68
C ALA A 128 15.46 26.67 -20.77
N ASN A 129 14.58 27.62 -21.11
CA ASN A 129 14.88 28.68 -22.09
C ASN A 129 15.75 29.81 -21.51
N TYR A 130 15.77 29.99 -20.19
CA TYR A 130 16.53 31.05 -19.54
C TYR A 130 17.93 30.61 -19.14
N PHE A 131 18.04 29.42 -18.54
CA PHE A 131 19.30 28.90 -18.06
C PHE A 131 19.95 27.96 -19.07
N ASN A 132 21.21 28.24 -19.40
CA ASN A 132 22.02 27.38 -20.26
C ASN A 132 23.20 26.83 -19.45
N PHE A 133 22.99 25.68 -18.81
CA PHE A 133 24.00 25.07 -17.96
C PHE A 133 25.16 24.42 -18.74
N LEU A 134 24.94 24.04 -20.01
CA LEU A 134 26.02 23.64 -20.90
C LEU A 134 27.00 24.81 -21.14
N ASN A 135 26.48 26.01 -21.41
CA ASN A 135 27.31 27.20 -21.57
C ASN A 135 27.96 27.63 -20.24
N THR A 136 27.26 27.45 -19.12
CA THR A 136 27.82 27.67 -17.77
C THR A 136 29.00 26.74 -17.52
N ALA A 137 28.86 25.44 -17.81
CA ALA A 137 29.93 24.45 -17.74
C ALA A 137 31.13 24.83 -18.61
N ALA A 138 30.90 25.22 -19.86
CA ALA A 138 31.96 25.70 -20.74
C ALA A 138 32.66 26.96 -20.19
N THR A 139 31.90 27.92 -19.62
CA THR A 139 32.42 29.19 -19.08
C THR A 139 33.35 28.97 -17.89
N VAL A 140 33.06 27.99 -17.04
CA VAL A 140 33.89 27.68 -15.87
C VAL A 140 35.01 26.70 -16.20
N GLY A 141 35.01 26.08 -17.38
CA GLY A 141 35.97 25.04 -17.77
C GLY A 141 35.64 23.66 -17.23
N ALA A 142 34.37 23.40 -16.91
CA ALA A 142 33.89 22.07 -16.53
C ALA A 142 33.84 21.13 -17.75
N ARG A 143 34.02 19.84 -17.48
CA ARG A 143 34.06 18.76 -18.48
C ARG A 143 32.94 17.74 -18.22
N ASN A 144 32.75 16.81 -19.15
CA ASN A 144 31.79 15.69 -19.03
C ASN A 144 30.35 16.13 -18.69
N TYR A 145 29.93 17.29 -19.22
CA TYR A 145 28.57 17.78 -19.02
C TYR A 145 27.56 16.83 -19.68
N THR A 146 26.59 16.35 -18.89
CA THR A 146 25.57 15.39 -19.32
C THR A 146 24.22 15.79 -18.71
N THR A 147 23.12 15.53 -19.41
CA THR A 147 21.75 15.79 -18.91
C THR A 147 20.91 14.53 -18.93
N LEU A 148 19.96 14.43 -18.01
CA LEU A 148 18.85 13.48 -18.12
C LEU A 148 17.84 14.04 -19.12
N SER A 149 17.55 13.31 -20.20
CA SER A 149 16.73 13.82 -21.31
C SER A 149 15.27 14.12 -20.95
N THR A 150 14.78 13.59 -19.83
CA THR A 150 13.38 13.67 -19.41
C THR A 150 13.08 14.85 -18.48
N ASN A 151 14.09 15.56 -17.96
CA ASN A 151 13.92 16.77 -17.13
C ASN A 151 15.17 17.66 -17.13
N LEU A 152 15.31 18.56 -16.14
CA LEU A 152 16.43 19.51 -16.07
C LEU A 152 17.59 19.03 -15.19
N THR A 153 17.69 17.73 -14.92
CA THR A 153 18.79 17.13 -14.16
C THR A 153 20.06 17.07 -15.01
N TYR A 154 21.20 17.42 -14.43
CA TYR A 154 22.49 17.44 -15.12
C TYR A 154 23.65 16.98 -14.23
N SER A 155 24.76 16.62 -14.85
CA SER A 155 26.05 16.42 -14.18
C SER A 155 27.17 17.09 -14.94
N PHE A 156 28.23 17.45 -14.24
CA PHE A 156 29.49 17.89 -14.83
C PHE A 156 30.65 17.59 -13.89
N ASP A 157 31.86 17.61 -14.43
CA ASP A 157 33.08 17.45 -13.66
C ASP A 157 33.88 18.75 -13.64
N TYR A 158 34.42 19.08 -12.48
CA TYR A 158 35.39 20.15 -12.33
C TYR A 158 36.60 19.65 -11.55
N ASP A 159 37.77 19.70 -12.17
CA ASP A 159 39.01 19.11 -11.65
C ASP A 159 38.80 17.68 -11.14
N ASN A 160 38.97 17.43 -9.83
CA ASN A 160 38.84 16.13 -9.19
C ASN A 160 37.46 15.85 -8.58
N ALA A 161 36.42 16.60 -8.98
CA ALA A 161 35.10 16.46 -8.42
C ALA A 161 33.99 16.36 -9.48
N ARG A 162 33.04 15.47 -9.24
CA ARG A 162 31.79 15.32 -10.00
C ARG A 162 30.64 16.02 -9.29
N PHE A 163 29.87 16.81 -10.01
CA PHE A 163 28.71 17.53 -9.50
C PHE A 163 27.46 17.05 -10.23
N ILE A 164 26.40 16.75 -9.47
CA ILE A 164 25.12 16.27 -10.00
C ILE A 164 24.01 17.15 -9.43
N GLY A 165 23.44 18.01 -10.27
CA GLY A 165 22.31 18.87 -9.94
C GLY A 165 21.01 18.17 -10.32
N VAL A 166 20.19 17.84 -9.32
CA VAL A 166 18.97 17.04 -9.52
C VAL A 166 17.75 17.94 -9.52
N ASP A 167 17.03 17.94 -10.64
CA ASP A 167 15.86 18.78 -10.85
C ASP A 167 14.63 18.21 -10.14
N VAL A 168 14.48 18.54 -8.86
CA VAL A 168 13.36 18.11 -8.02
C VAL A 168 12.81 19.34 -7.32
N PRO A 169 11.84 20.04 -7.94
CA PRO A 169 11.15 21.15 -7.30
C PRO A 169 10.48 20.65 -6.03
N GLY A 170 11.00 21.08 -4.88
CA GLY A 170 10.49 20.74 -3.56
C GLY A 170 11.27 19.64 -2.85
N ASP A 171 10.54 18.66 -2.33
CA ASP A 171 11.08 17.75 -1.32
C ASP A 171 11.89 16.59 -1.94
N SER A 172 12.94 16.16 -1.23
CA SER A 172 13.82 15.08 -1.66
C SER A 172 13.08 13.76 -1.90
N LYS A 173 11.92 13.53 -1.27
CA LYS A 173 11.04 12.37 -1.55
C LYS A 173 10.57 12.27 -3.00
N LEU A 174 10.59 13.38 -3.74
CA LEU A 174 10.14 13.46 -5.14
C LEU A 174 11.25 13.09 -6.14
N ILE A 175 12.48 12.80 -5.68
CA ILE A 175 13.55 12.29 -6.54
C ILE A 175 13.07 11.00 -7.25
N THR A 176 12.99 11.06 -8.57
CA THR A 176 12.45 9.98 -9.41
C THR A 176 13.45 8.84 -9.59
N SER A 177 12.98 7.65 -9.91
CA SER A 177 13.88 6.53 -10.24
C SER A 177 14.76 6.80 -11.46
N ALA A 178 14.30 7.61 -12.43
CA ALA A 178 15.13 8.04 -13.56
C ALA A 178 16.29 8.92 -13.10
N GLN A 179 16.06 9.80 -12.12
CA GLN A 179 17.11 10.61 -11.50
C GLN A 179 18.04 9.77 -10.63
N ILE A 180 17.53 8.80 -9.86
CA ILE A 180 18.38 7.87 -9.10
C ILE A 180 19.26 7.05 -10.05
N ALA A 181 18.70 6.51 -11.13
CA ALA A 181 19.46 5.79 -12.14
C ALA A 181 20.48 6.68 -12.86
N PHE A 182 20.13 7.95 -13.13
CA PHE A 182 21.08 8.92 -13.66
C PHE A 182 22.21 9.16 -12.67
N ILE A 183 21.92 9.40 -11.38
CA ILE A 183 22.95 9.59 -10.35
C ILE A 183 23.85 8.34 -10.26
N ASP A 184 23.27 7.15 -10.15
CA ASP A 184 23.99 5.86 -10.12
C ASP A 184 24.92 5.72 -11.33
N GLN A 185 24.39 5.97 -12.53
CA GLN A 185 25.18 5.94 -13.76
C GLN A 185 26.33 6.94 -13.73
N ARG A 186 26.09 8.16 -13.22
CA ARG A 186 27.12 9.19 -13.11
C ARG A 186 28.14 8.87 -12.01
N LEU A 187 27.77 8.25 -10.90
CA LEU A 187 28.71 7.86 -9.86
C LEU A 187 29.54 6.64 -10.29
N THR A 188 28.90 5.63 -10.87
CA THR A 188 29.55 4.46 -11.48
C THR A 188 30.59 4.88 -12.52
N ASP A 189 30.23 5.81 -13.41
CA ASP A 189 31.15 6.32 -14.43
C ASP A 189 32.35 7.06 -13.82
N ALA A 190 32.17 7.78 -12.70
CA ALA A 190 33.28 8.42 -12.01
C ALA A 190 34.25 7.37 -11.44
N GLU A 191 33.69 6.32 -10.82
CA GLU A 191 34.46 5.25 -10.20
C GLU A 191 35.20 4.36 -11.20
N GLN A 192 34.59 4.09 -12.35
CA GLN A 192 35.12 3.14 -13.32
C GLN A 192 35.97 3.79 -14.41
N ASN A 193 35.57 4.97 -14.89
CA ASN A 193 36.15 5.58 -16.10
C ASN A 193 36.96 6.85 -15.82
N HIS A 194 36.80 7.44 -14.63
CA HIS A 194 37.45 8.70 -14.27
C HIS A 194 38.17 8.61 -12.91
N PRO A 195 39.27 7.83 -12.82
CA PRO A 195 40.01 7.62 -11.56
C PRO A 195 40.60 8.91 -10.97
N GLU A 196 40.63 10.00 -11.73
CA GLU A 196 41.00 11.33 -11.27
C GLU A 196 39.89 12.03 -10.45
N ILE A 197 38.66 11.51 -10.45
CA ILE A 197 37.55 12.03 -9.64
C ILE A 197 37.63 11.43 -8.23
N ILE A 198 37.94 12.28 -7.26
CA ILE A 198 38.04 11.93 -5.84
C ILE A 198 36.70 12.19 -5.16
N HIS A 199 36.03 13.29 -5.47
CA HIS A 199 34.79 13.69 -4.82
C HIS A 199 33.60 13.63 -5.76
N ALA A 200 32.44 13.22 -5.25
CA ALA A 200 31.17 13.44 -5.93
C ALA A 200 30.17 14.14 -4.99
N PHE A 201 29.53 15.16 -5.53
CA PHE A 201 28.58 16.03 -4.85
C PHE A 201 27.23 15.97 -5.55
N VAL A 202 26.17 15.74 -4.77
CA VAL A 202 24.79 15.71 -5.28
C VAL A 202 24.02 16.84 -4.61
N PHE A 203 23.31 17.66 -5.39
CA PHE A 203 22.54 18.76 -4.85
C PHE A 203 21.13 18.82 -5.43
N PHE A 204 20.16 19.01 -4.54
CA PHE A 204 18.73 19.12 -4.80
C PHE A 204 18.07 19.89 -3.64
N HIS A 205 16.87 20.40 -3.84
CA HIS A 205 16.32 21.43 -2.96
C HIS A 205 16.05 20.94 -1.52
N GLY A 206 15.12 20.01 -1.33
CA GLY A 206 14.85 19.44 0.00
C GLY A 206 15.99 18.54 0.52
N PRO A 207 16.35 18.56 1.81
CA PRO A 207 17.43 17.73 2.34
C PRO A 207 17.10 16.23 2.43
N MET A 208 18.13 15.37 2.52
CA MET A 208 17.96 13.93 2.78
C MET A 208 17.55 13.64 4.23
N TYR A 209 17.94 14.52 5.15
CA TYR A 209 17.59 14.55 6.56
C TYR A 209 17.30 15.99 6.98
N TYR A 210 16.08 16.26 7.42
CA TYR A 210 15.68 17.60 7.82
C TYR A 210 16.11 17.89 9.27
N VAL A 211 16.54 19.12 9.52
CA VAL A 211 17.07 19.56 10.83
C VAL A 211 16.19 20.61 11.50
N ALA A 212 15.17 21.08 10.78
CA ALA A 212 14.28 22.15 11.19
C ALA A 212 12.81 21.74 11.03
N ASN A 213 11.88 22.50 11.59
CA ASN A 213 10.44 22.19 11.52
C ASN A 213 9.80 22.64 10.19
N HIS A 214 10.60 22.83 9.14
CA HIS A 214 10.15 23.38 7.87
C HIS A 214 9.56 22.30 6.94
N THR A 215 10.09 21.08 7.01
CA THR A 215 9.59 19.90 6.30
C THR A 215 9.54 18.70 7.24
N SER A 216 8.76 17.68 6.86
CA SER A 216 8.69 16.39 7.54
C SER A 216 9.11 15.22 6.66
N SER A 217 9.53 15.46 5.42
CA SER A 217 9.92 14.41 4.48
C SER A 217 11.44 14.31 4.29
N VAL A 218 11.87 13.10 3.92
CA VAL A 218 13.27 12.71 3.84
C VAL A 218 13.53 12.01 2.51
N ALA A 219 14.80 11.92 2.12
CA ALA A 219 15.15 11.29 0.86
C ALA A 219 14.70 9.82 0.84
N PRO A 220 14.26 9.30 -0.33
CA PRO A 220 13.83 7.92 -0.48
C PRO A 220 14.93 6.95 -0.06
N ALA A 221 14.55 5.85 0.61
CA ALA A 221 15.49 4.78 0.93
C ALA A 221 16.24 4.26 -0.31
N ALA A 222 15.59 4.26 -1.48
CA ALA A 222 16.22 3.89 -2.75
C ALA A 222 17.42 4.79 -3.13
N LEU A 223 17.34 6.11 -2.85
CA LEU A 223 18.45 7.02 -3.08
C LEU A 223 19.59 6.69 -2.12
N LEU A 224 19.32 6.54 -0.82
CA LEU A 224 20.34 6.23 0.18
C LEU A 224 21.00 4.86 -0.08
N ASN A 225 20.20 3.85 -0.40
CA ASN A 225 20.69 2.51 -0.75
C ASN A 225 21.55 2.51 -2.01
N MET A 226 21.24 3.38 -2.98
CA MET A 226 22.09 3.57 -4.16
C MET A 226 23.39 4.29 -3.79
N LEU A 227 23.33 5.40 -3.05
CA LEU A 227 24.51 6.15 -2.62
C LEU A 227 25.47 5.30 -1.78
N ASN A 228 24.95 4.37 -0.97
CA ASN A 228 25.76 3.40 -0.23
C ASN A 228 26.68 2.53 -1.10
N LYS A 229 26.36 2.38 -2.40
CA LYS A 229 27.16 1.59 -3.35
C LYS A 229 28.38 2.35 -3.88
N HIS A 230 28.44 3.67 -3.68
CA HIS A 230 29.38 4.54 -4.36
C HIS A 230 30.33 5.25 -3.38
N PRO A 231 31.52 4.67 -3.10
CA PRO A 231 32.55 5.33 -2.33
C PRO A 231 32.99 6.69 -2.87
N VAL A 232 32.75 7.01 -4.16
CA VAL A 232 33.05 8.34 -4.71
C VAL A 232 32.13 9.44 -4.15
N PHE A 233 30.92 9.08 -3.68
CA PHE A 233 30.00 10.04 -3.07
C PHE A 233 30.56 10.61 -1.77
N THR A 234 30.59 11.94 -1.65
CA THR A 234 31.22 12.65 -0.53
C THR A 234 30.24 13.45 0.28
N ALA A 235 29.43 14.29 -0.38
CA ALA A 235 28.49 15.15 0.31
C ALA A 235 27.29 15.55 -0.54
N SER A 236 26.24 16.01 0.13
CA SER A 236 25.08 16.63 -0.52
C SER A 236 24.79 18.05 -0.03
N PHE A 237 24.22 18.88 -0.91
CA PHE A 237 23.89 20.27 -0.64
C PHE A 237 22.43 20.57 -0.92
N HIS A 238 21.78 21.28 0.00
CA HIS A 238 20.34 21.48 0.02
C HIS A 238 19.96 22.91 0.40
N GLY A 239 18.75 23.31 0.07
CA GLY A 239 18.12 24.53 0.57
C GLY A 239 16.96 24.16 1.47
N HIS A 240 15.79 24.67 1.13
CA HIS A 240 14.48 24.38 1.68
C HIS A 240 14.28 24.77 3.15
N GLU A 241 15.22 24.53 4.08
CA GLU A 241 15.01 24.75 5.52
C GLU A 241 15.38 26.15 6.02
N HIS A 242 15.77 27.07 5.12
CA HIS A 242 16.01 28.48 5.44
C HIS A 242 17.06 28.73 6.55
N LEU A 243 18.18 28.00 6.52
CA LEU A 243 19.29 28.11 7.50
C LEU A 243 20.60 27.54 6.93
N GLU A 244 21.72 27.68 7.66
CA GLU A 244 22.96 26.93 7.41
C GLU A 244 23.09 25.79 8.43
N ALA A 245 23.24 24.53 7.97
CA ALA A 245 23.45 23.40 8.87
C ALA A 245 24.32 22.31 8.25
N TRP A 246 24.95 21.53 9.12
CA TRP A 246 25.73 20.35 8.77
C TRP A 246 25.28 19.14 9.59
N VAL A 247 25.17 18.00 8.93
CA VAL A 247 24.84 16.71 9.52
C VAL A 247 25.81 15.66 9.00
N HIS A 248 26.44 14.92 9.92
CA HIS A 248 27.13 13.68 9.59
C HIS A 248 26.08 12.58 9.41
N MET A 249 25.94 12.11 8.18
CA MET A 249 24.91 11.15 7.81
C MET A 249 25.42 9.73 8.00
N ASP A 250 24.85 9.01 8.96
CA ASP A 250 25.14 7.61 9.25
C ASP A 250 23.86 6.86 9.65
N SER A 251 24.03 5.58 10.03
CA SER A 251 22.93 4.71 10.48
C SER A 251 22.13 5.24 11.68
N SER A 252 22.70 6.14 12.50
CA SER A 252 22.01 6.75 13.64
C SER A 252 21.04 7.85 13.21
N ARG A 253 21.28 8.48 12.05
CA ARG A 253 20.38 9.47 11.44
C ARG A 253 19.33 8.82 10.56
N ARG A 254 19.75 7.82 9.80
CA ARG A 254 18.93 7.06 8.87
C ARG A 254 19.47 5.63 8.83
N SER A 255 18.70 4.66 9.32
CA SER A 255 19.11 3.25 9.42
C SER A 255 19.53 2.64 8.08
N GLU A 256 19.07 3.22 6.97
CA GLU A 256 19.42 2.80 5.61
C GLU A 256 20.87 3.14 5.22
N ILE A 257 21.55 4.04 5.94
CA ILE A 257 22.90 4.48 5.59
C ILE A 257 23.94 3.50 6.14
N THR A 258 24.65 2.86 5.22
CA THR A 258 25.75 1.93 5.52
C THR A 258 27.10 2.49 5.11
N HIS A 259 27.12 3.53 4.26
CA HIS A 259 28.31 4.30 3.91
C HIS A 259 28.13 5.76 4.34
N PRO A 260 28.77 6.20 5.44
CA PRO A 260 28.58 7.56 5.95
C PRO A 260 29.04 8.65 4.98
N PHE A 261 28.32 9.76 4.96
CA PHE A 261 28.62 10.93 4.12
C PHE A 261 28.22 12.24 4.83
N GLU A 262 28.49 13.38 4.22
CA GLU A 262 28.17 14.68 4.81
C GLU A 262 26.97 15.34 4.12
N GLN A 263 26.05 15.90 4.90
CA GLN A 263 24.94 16.69 4.37
C GLN A 263 25.07 18.14 4.83
N PHE A 264 24.90 19.08 3.88
CA PHE A 264 24.87 20.51 4.13
C PHE A 264 23.54 21.12 3.67
N ILE A 265 22.99 21.98 4.51
CA ILE A 265 21.84 22.83 4.19
C ILE A 265 22.38 24.26 4.12
N THR A 266 22.13 24.94 3.01
CA THR A 266 22.68 26.25 2.65
C THR A 266 21.55 27.17 2.16
N GLY A 267 20.40 27.12 2.82
CA GLY A 267 19.15 27.77 2.40
C GLY A 267 18.97 29.19 2.92
N SER A 268 20.02 29.88 3.35
CA SER A 268 19.88 31.13 4.12
C SER A 268 20.10 32.42 3.30
N ALA A 269 19.95 32.38 1.97
CA ALA A 269 20.38 33.49 1.10
C ALA A 269 19.36 34.64 0.96
N GLY A 270 18.15 34.49 1.48
CA GLY A 270 17.15 35.56 1.50
C GLY A 270 15.99 35.38 2.49
N VAL A 271 15.76 34.16 2.98
CA VAL A 271 14.75 33.87 4.02
C VAL A 271 15.38 33.09 5.18
N LEU A 272 14.86 33.27 6.40
CA LEU A 272 15.23 32.49 7.58
C LEU A 272 14.01 31.86 8.23
N GLN A 273 14.21 30.68 8.81
CA GLN A 273 13.19 30.07 9.67
C GLN A 273 13.26 30.62 11.09
N SER A 274 12.13 31.11 11.60
CA SER A 274 12.02 31.69 12.96
C SER A 274 12.21 30.69 14.11
N ALA A 275 11.92 29.41 13.87
CA ALA A 275 12.02 28.35 14.87
C ALA A 275 13.45 27.78 15.04
N GLY A 276 14.34 28.02 14.08
CA GLY A 276 15.71 27.47 14.06
C GLY A 276 15.78 25.94 13.98
N CYS A 277 16.98 25.39 14.18
CA CYS A 277 17.17 23.94 14.27
C CYS A 277 16.57 23.38 15.56
N THR A 278 15.96 22.20 15.47
CA THR A 278 15.30 21.58 16.63
C THR A 278 16.20 20.55 17.32
N ALA A 279 16.21 20.56 18.66
CA ALA A 279 16.98 19.61 19.46
C ALA A 279 16.58 18.14 19.21
N SER A 280 15.33 17.89 18.80
CA SER A 280 14.82 16.56 18.44
C SER A 280 15.37 16.02 17.11
N ARG A 281 15.91 16.88 16.23
CA ARG A 281 16.53 16.50 14.95
C ARG A 281 18.06 16.57 15.01
N ASN A 282 18.60 17.24 16.02
CA ASN A 282 19.99 17.12 16.47
C ASN A 282 21.04 17.28 15.34
N PRO A 283 21.04 18.38 14.54
CA PRO A 283 22.14 18.60 13.60
C PRO A 283 23.49 18.70 14.32
N ASP A 284 24.57 18.31 13.66
CA ASP A 284 25.91 18.38 14.22
C ASP A 284 26.43 19.82 14.29
N TYR A 285 25.98 20.68 13.38
CA TYR A 285 26.12 22.14 13.50
C TYR A 285 24.93 22.86 12.86
N CYS A 286 24.53 23.98 13.45
CA CYS A 286 23.45 24.81 12.93
C CYS A 286 23.71 26.31 13.17
N LEU A 287 23.47 27.12 12.15
CA LEU A 287 23.55 28.57 12.17
C LEU A 287 22.27 29.15 11.54
N VAL A 288 21.42 29.73 12.39
CA VAL A 288 20.22 30.45 11.96
C VAL A 288 20.58 31.91 11.71
N ALA A 289 21.17 32.17 10.55
CA ALA A 289 21.52 33.52 10.11
C ALA A 289 21.59 33.56 8.59
N TYR A 290 21.32 34.72 7.99
CA TYR A 290 21.53 34.91 6.55
C TYR A 290 23.00 34.68 6.24
N GLY A 291 23.29 33.92 5.19
CA GLY A 291 24.63 33.41 4.98
C GLY A 291 24.84 32.66 3.68
N PHE A 292 26.04 32.11 3.56
CA PHE A 292 26.43 31.19 2.49
C PHE A 292 27.55 30.26 2.98
N SER A 293 27.73 29.18 2.24
CA SER A 293 28.79 28.20 2.48
C SER A 293 29.89 28.30 1.43
N ALA A 294 31.15 28.42 1.85
CA ALA A 294 32.32 28.29 0.97
C ALA A 294 32.96 26.92 1.15
N ILE A 295 33.22 26.23 0.04
CA ILE A 295 33.76 24.87 0.01
C ILE A 295 35.08 24.87 -0.75
N ASP A 296 36.17 24.59 -0.05
CA ASP A 296 37.52 24.44 -0.61
C ASP A 296 37.84 22.95 -0.80
N ILE A 297 38.13 22.56 -2.04
CA ILE A 297 38.57 21.21 -2.40
C ILE A 297 40.08 21.25 -2.63
N ASN A 298 40.81 20.38 -1.96
CA ASN A 298 42.25 20.22 -2.11
C ASN A 298 42.64 18.74 -1.96
N GLY A 299 42.79 18.05 -3.10
CA GLY A 299 43.01 16.61 -3.12
C GLY A 299 41.83 15.88 -2.49
N GLU A 300 42.09 15.08 -1.45
CA GLU A 300 41.09 14.33 -0.66
C GLU A 300 40.37 15.16 0.39
N ASN A 301 40.80 16.41 0.60
CA ASN A 301 40.26 17.28 1.63
C ASN A 301 39.17 18.20 1.07
N MET A 302 38.00 18.15 1.70
CA MET A 302 36.93 19.12 1.54
C MET A 302 36.86 19.98 2.81
N THR A 303 37.10 21.27 2.70
CA THR A 303 36.92 22.21 3.82
C THR A 303 35.69 23.06 3.59
N VAL A 304 34.72 23.00 4.51
CA VAL A 304 33.46 23.76 4.44
C VAL A 304 33.50 24.86 5.49
N SER A 305 33.11 26.07 5.09
CA SER A 305 33.08 27.26 5.94
C SER A 305 31.75 28.01 5.81
N PHE A 306 31.03 28.19 6.93
CA PHE A 306 29.75 28.91 6.96
C PHE A 306 29.98 30.38 7.28
N TYR A 307 29.55 31.27 6.39
CA TYR A 307 29.65 32.71 6.54
C TYR A 307 28.30 33.31 6.89
N LYS A 308 28.30 34.22 7.87
CA LYS A 308 27.15 35.07 8.19
C LYS A 308 27.22 36.38 7.40
N GLN A 309 26.06 36.89 6.98
CA GLN A 309 25.94 38.18 6.31
C GLN A 309 26.65 39.28 7.10
N GLY A 310 27.50 40.04 6.41
CA GLY A 310 28.26 41.15 6.98
C GLY A 310 29.47 40.73 7.81
N VAL A 311 29.75 39.44 7.97
CA VAL A 311 30.89 38.93 8.73
C VAL A 311 31.93 38.33 7.79
N THR A 312 33.14 38.89 7.79
CA THR A 312 34.22 38.51 6.87
C THR A 312 34.95 37.22 7.28
N THR A 313 34.69 36.73 8.49
CA THR A 313 35.25 35.48 9.02
C THR A 313 34.16 34.40 9.11
N PRO A 314 34.50 33.13 8.84
CA PRO A 314 33.54 32.05 8.93
C PRO A 314 33.14 31.85 10.39
N GLN A 315 31.84 31.60 10.61
CA GLN A 315 31.29 31.29 11.92
C GLN A 315 31.61 29.84 12.33
N TRP A 316 31.84 28.99 11.34
CA TRP A 316 32.23 27.61 11.51
C TRP A 316 33.02 27.16 10.30
N THR A 317 34.08 26.38 10.55
CA THR A 317 34.91 25.77 9.52
C THR A 317 35.27 24.36 9.94
N ARG A 318 35.14 23.40 9.02
CA ARG A 318 35.57 22.02 9.22
C ARG A 318 36.15 21.42 7.95
N THR A 319 37.22 20.65 8.11
CA THR A 319 37.83 19.85 7.04
C THR A 319 37.41 18.39 7.17
N PHE A 320 37.03 17.80 6.04
CA PHE A 320 36.63 16.42 5.87
C PHE A 320 37.62 15.76 4.91
N THR A 321 38.21 14.65 5.31
CA THR A 321 39.22 13.94 4.52
C THR A 321 38.66 12.61 4.05
N LYS A 322 38.60 12.42 2.73
CA LYS A 322 38.13 11.17 2.14
C LYS A 322 39.10 10.03 2.44
N GLY A 323 38.58 8.85 2.82
CA GLY A 323 39.39 7.64 3.07
C GLY A 323 39.96 7.49 4.49
N SER A 324 39.76 8.46 5.38
CA SER A 324 40.12 8.32 6.80
C SER A 324 39.00 7.64 7.59
N VAL A 325 39.18 6.37 7.97
CA VAL A 325 38.31 5.71 8.96
C VAL A 325 38.64 6.31 10.33
N SER A 326 37.96 7.40 10.71
CA SER A 326 38.00 7.88 12.09
C SER A 326 37.14 6.96 12.95
N THR A 327 37.78 6.11 13.76
CA THR A 327 37.12 5.45 14.89
C THR A 327 36.60 6.55 15.82
N PRO A 328 35.30 6.64 16.15
CA PRO A 328 34.83 7.63 17.10
C PRO A 328 35.35 7.24 18.48
N THR A 329 36.39 7.95 18.92
CA THR A 329 36.71 8.06 20.35
C THR A 329 35.56 8.86 20.98
N PRO A 330 34.89 8.35 22.03
CA PRO A 330 33.78 9.07 22.64
C PRO A 330 34.29 10.35 23.30
N THR A 331 33.94 11.50 22.72
CA THR A 331 34.19 12.82 23.33
C THR A 331 33.24 12.99 24.51
N VAL A 332 33.84 13.02 25.70
CA VAL A 332 33.18 13.26 26.98
C VAL A 332 32.50 14.64 27.00
N LYS A 333 31.21 14.68 27.33
CA LYS A 333 30.51 15.88 27.80
C LYS A 333 31.03 16.22 29.21
N PRO A 334 31.43 17.46 29.53
CA PRO A 334 31.98 17.78 30.84
C PRO A 334 30.87 17.71 31.91
N SER A 335 31.09 16.88 32.93
CA SER A 335 30.36 16.92 34.20
C SER A 335 31.36 16.74 35.34
N GLY A 336 31.19 17.54 36.39
CA GLY A 336 32.14 17.73 37.48
C GLY A 336 32.49 16.47 38.27
N THR A 337 33.76 16.38 38.66
CA THR A 337 34.33 15.52 39.73
C THR A 337 33.89 16.07 41.11
N PRO A 338 33.94 15.35 42.26
CA PRO A 338 34.71 14.12 42.59
C PRO A 338 33.90 13.01 43.33
N THR A 339 34.32 11.75 43.49
CA THR A 339 35.42 11.25 44.36
C THR A 339 35.56 9.70 44.22
N SER A 340 36.69 9.17 44.70
CA SER A 340 37.41 7.88 44.50
C SER A 340 36.83 6.52 44.97
N THR A 341 37.11 5.45 44.17
CA THR A 341 37.79 4.13 44.39
C THR A 341 37.63 3.40 45.77
N PRO A 342 37.42 2.05 45.88
CA PRO A 342 38.31 1.01 45.31
C PRO A 342 37.79 -0.38 44.84
N THR A 343 38.52 -0.91 43.84
CA THR A 343 39.01 -2.28 43.50
C THR A 343 38.37 -3.57 44.05
N ILE A 344 38.03 -4.52 43.15
CA ILE A 344 38.37 -5.98 43.26
C ILE A 344 38.41 -6.74 41.91
N THR A 345 39.60 -7.28 41.59
CA THR A 345 40.11 -8.58 41.03
C THR A 345 39.27 -9.48 40.06
N PRO A 346 39.91 -10.19 39.08
CA PRO A 346 39.24 -10.86 37.95
C PRO A 346 39.10 -12.40 38.08
N THR A 347 37.99 -12.98 37.61
CA THR A 347 37.81 -14.38 37.13
C THR A 347 36.38 -14.45 36.54
N ARG A 348 35.98 -15.15 35.48
CA ARG A 348 36.35 -16.47 34.91
C ARG A 348 35.78 -16.56 33.48
N ILE A 349 36.52 -17.17 32.56
CA ILE A 349 36.04 -17.61 31.25
C ILE A 349 35.07 -18.81 31.43
N PRO A 350 33.95 -18.86 30.70
CA PRO A 350 33.51 -20.14 30.15
C PRO A 350 33.42 -20.08 28.62
N THR A 351 33.93 -21.16 28.04
CA THR A 351 34.03 -21.44 26.61
C THR A 351 32.84 -22.32 26.20
N PHE A 352 32.13 -21.87 25.15
CA PHE A 352 31.15 -22.50 24.23
C PHE A 352 30.02 -23.42 24.72
N THR A 353 28.81 -23.13 24.21
CA THR A 353 27.84 -24.17 23.80
C THR A 353 27.11 -23.68 22.54
N PRO A 354 26.95 -24.54 21.51
CA PRO A 354 26.49 -24.16 20.18
C PRO A 354 25.02 -23.71 20.14
N THR A 355 24.72 -22.90 19.11
CA THR A 355 23.40 -22.59 18.60
C THR A 355 22.47 -23.82 18.62
N PRO A 356 21.26 -23.74 19.20
CA PRO A 356 20.28 -24.81 19.01
C PRO A 356 19.91 -24.84 17.52
N THR A 357 20.17 -26.00 16.91
CA THR A 357 19.51 -26.44 15.68
C THR A 357 18.00 -26.20 15.83
N PRO A 358 17.28 -25.65 14.84
CA PRO A 358 15.82 -25.60 14.91
C PRO A 358 15.28 -27.01 15.09
N SER A 359 14.69 -27.26 16.26
CA SER A 359 13.92 -28.46 16.54
C SER A 359 12.77 -28.56 15.55
N GLN A 360 12.51 -29.77 15.08
CA GLN A 360 11.29 -30.17 14.39
C GLN A 360 10.06 -29.60 15.13
N ASN A 361 9.11 -29.04 14.38
CA ASN A 361 7.91 -28.40 14.91
C ASN A 361 6.99 -29.46 15.54
N THR A 362 7.05 -29.63 16.87
CA THR A 362 6.31 -30.68 17.61
C THR A 362 4.85 -30.33 17.89
N GLY A 363 4.39 -29.15 17.47
CA GLY A 363 3.04 -28.64 17.72
C GLY A 363 2.76 -28.35 19.21
N LEU A 364 3.79 -28.26 20.05
CA LEU A 364 3.72 -27.98 21.49
C LEU A 364 4.14 -26.53 21.77
N TYR A 365 3.34 -25.79 22.53
CA TYR A 365 3.53 -24.38 22.84
C TYR A 365 3.40 -24.16 24.35
N GLU A 366 4.53 -23.94 25.02
CA GLU A 366 4.60 -23.71 26.47
C GLU A 366 3.87 -22.40 26.85
N ALA A 367 3.12 -22.40 27.95
CA ALA A 367 2.30 -21.27 28.38
C ALA A 367 3.16 -20.10 28.89
N GLU A 368 4.29 -20.36 29.52
CA GLU A 368 5.23 -19.34 29.99
C GLU A 368 5.87 -18.51 28.87
N ASN A 369 5.80 -19.01 27.63
CA ASN A 369 6.26 -18.31 26.43
C ASN A 369 5.13 -17.58 25.70
N ALA A 370 3.90 -17.68 26.18
CA ALA A 370 2.74 -16.97 25.63
C ALA A 370 2.74 -15.48 26.05
N VAL A 371 1.97 -14.66 25.35
CA VAL A 371 1.71 -13.28 25.77
C VAL A 371 0.72 -13.30 26.93
N LEU A 372 1.14 -12.75 28.07
CA LEU A 372 0.36 -12.76 29.32
C LEU A 372 -0.21 -11.37 29.62
N SER A 373 -1.48 -11.31 30.01
CA SER A 373 -2.12 -10.11 30.55
C SER A 373 -3.03 -10.53 31.70
N GLY A 374 -2.93 -9.95 32.90
CA GLY A 374 -3.70 -10.44 34.06
C GLY A 374 -3.42 -11.91 34.41
N ALA A 375 -2.24 -12.40 34.03
CA ALA A 375 -1.69 -13.72 34.32
C ALA A 375 -0.16 -13.59 34.52
N VAL A 376 0.44 -14.47 35.30
CA VAL A 376 1.85 -14.42 35.67
C VAL A 376 2.51 -15.79 35.58
N PHE A 377 3.79 -15.80 35.24
CA PHE A 377 4.64 -16.98 35.34
C PHE A 377 4.72 -17.48 36.79
N SER A 378 4.70 -18.80 36.98
CA SER A 378 4.82 -19.47 38.28
C SER A 378 5.63 -20.76 38.16
N THR A 379 6.06 -21.28 39.30
CA THR A 379 6.70 -22.60 39.46
C THR A 379 6.17 -23.30 40.72
N SER A 380 4.97 -22.91 41.14
CA SER A 380 4.37 -23.29 42.42
C SER A 380 3.90 -24.75 42.44
N HIS A 381 3.63 -25.32 41.26
CA HIS A 381 3.07 -26.67 41.12
C HIS A 381 4.02 -27.60 40.35
N PRO A 382 4.61 -28.63 40.98
CA PRO A 382 5.53 -29.52 40.26
C PRO A 382 4.81 -30.33 39.15
N GLY A 383 5.53 -30.65 38.07
CA GLY A 383 5.06 -31.53 36.98
C GLY A 383 4.65 -30.84 35.68
N TYR A 384 4.89 -29.53 35.56
CA TYR A 384 4.83 -28.77 34.29
C TYR A 384 5.93 -29.21 33.31
N THR A 385 5.72 -28.94 32.02
CA THR A 385 6.75 -28.98 30.98
C THR A 385 7.46 -27.63 30.87
N GLY A 386 8.61 -27.57 30.20
CA GLY A 386 9.35 -26.32 30.08
C GLY A 386 9.93 -25.81 31.41
N ASN A 387 9.82 -24.49 31.62
CA ASN A 387 10.45 -23.77 32.72
C ASN A 387 9.48 -23.42 33.86
N GLY A 388 8.17 -23.49 33.64
CA GLY A 388 7.14 -23.19 34.64
C GLY A 388 5.72 -23.19 34.07
N GLU A 389 4.74 -22.89 34.92
CA GLU A 389 3.33 -22.74 34.54
C GLU A 389 2.88 -21.27 34.52
N VAL A 390 1.65 -21.02 34.09
CA VAL A 390 1.03 -19.69 34.11
C VAL A 390 -0.21 -19.68 34.99
N ASN A 391 -0.24 -18.77 35.96
CA ASN A 391 -1.35 -18.55 36.88
C ASN A 391 -2.10 -17.25 36.54
N TYR A 392 -3.43 -17.30 36.43
CA TYR A 392 -4.26 -16.12 36.22
C TYR A 392 -4.41 -15.29 37.51
N THR A 393 -4.01 -14.02 37.46
CA THR A 393 -4.12 -13.09 38.59
C THR A 393 -5.35 -12.18 38.50
N ALA A 394 -5.97 -12.07 37.33
CA ALA A 394 -7.21 -11.35 37.11
C ALA A 394 -8.40 -12.32 36.95
N LYS A 395 -9.55 -11.97 37.53
CA LYS A 395 -10.80 -12.77 37.42
C LYS A 395 -11.60 -12.44 36.17
N SER A 396 -11.31 -11.32 35.53
CA SER A 396 -11.92 -10.89 34.27
C SER A 396 -10.82 -10.32 33.37
N ASP A 397 -10.90 -10.64 32.08
CA ASP A 397 -10.02 -10.13 31.02
C ASP A 397 -8.53 -10.48 31.17
N GLY A 398 -8.15 -11.26 32.19
CA GLY A 398 -6.87 -11.94 32.24
C GLY A 398 -6.77 -12.98 31.11
N SER A 399 -5.69 -12.98 30.35
CA SER A 399 -5.50 -13.79 29.15
C SER A 399 -4.10 -14.40 29.03
N VAL A 400 -4.08 -15.55 28.38
CA VAL A 400 -2.88 -16.25 27.89
C VAL A 400 -3.05 -16.44 26.39
N THR A 401 -2.15 -15.85 25.60
CA THR A 401 -2.24 -15.84 24.13
C THR A 401 -1.01 -16.45 23.48
N TRP A 402 -1.19 -17.59 22.82
CA TRP A 402 -0.19 -18.18 21.94
C TRP A 402 -0.32 -17.55 20.55
N THR A 403 0.67 -16.75 20.14
CA THR A 403 0.64 -15.98 18.88
C THR A 403 1.32 -16.68 17.70
N ASN A 404 1.74 -17.93 17.88
CA ASN A 404 2.56 -18.67 16.93
C ASN A 404 2.08 -20.10 16.68
N VAL A 405 0.78 -20.39 16.86
CA VAL A 405 0.22 -21.74 16.66
C VAL A 405 0.15 -22.06 15.17
N THR A 406 1.12 -22.82 14.65
CA THR A 406 1.19 -23.15 13.22
C THR A 406 0.33 -24.36 12.85
N ALA A 407 -0.44 -24.24 11.76
CA ALA A 407 -1.21 -25.30 11.12
C ALA A 407 -0.74 -25.49 9.65
N PRO A 408 -0.27 -26.68 9.23
CA PRO A 408 0.24 -26.90 7.87
C PRO A 408 -0.77 -26.64 6.74
N SER A 409 -2.06 -26.85 7.01
CA SER A 409 -3.17 -26.55 6.10
C SER A 409 -4.36 -26.03 6.89
N ALA A 410 -5.26 -25.30 6.24
CA ALA A 410 -6.50 -24.87 6.88
C ALA A 410 -7.37 -26.11 7.15
N GLY A 411 -7.99 -26.18 8.33
CA GLY A 411 -8.81 -27.33 8.67
C GLY A 411 -9.07 -27.44 10.16
N ASN A 412 -9.67 -28.56 10.56
CA ASN A 412 -9.95 -28.85 11.95
C ASN A 412 -8.69 -29.38 12.65
N TYR A 413 -8.29 -28.71 13.72
CA TYR A 413 -7.21 -29.14 14.61
C TYR A 413 -7.75 -29.32 16.01
N ILE A 414 -7.20 -30.32 16.69
CA ILE A 414 -7.48 -30.56 18.10
C ILE A 414 -6.50 -29.70 18.89
N LEU A 415 -7.03 -28.69 19.59
CA LEU A 415 -6.30 -27.86 20.54
C LEU A 415 -6.38 -28.52 21.92
N THR A 416 -5.26 -29.01 22.44
CA THR A 416 -5.19 -29.69 23.73
C THR A 416 -4.45 -28.82 24.74
N PHE A 417 -5.17 -28.31 25.73
CA PHE A 417 -4.62 -27.51 26.81
C PHE A 417 -4.27 -28.41 28.00
N ARG A 418 -3.02 -28.38 28.47
CA ARG A 418 -2.61 -29.05 29.71
C ARG A 418 -2.67 -28.07 30.87
N TYR A 419 -3.31 -28.47 31.97
CA TYR A 419 -3.61 -27.59 33.09
C TYR A 419 -3.73 -28.34 34.42
N VAL A 420 -3.67 -27.60 35.53
CA VAL A 420 -3.93 -28.09 36.89
C VAL A 420 -4.95 -27.20 37.60
N LEU A 421 -5.85 -27.82 38.36
CA LEU A 421 -6.91 -27.10 39.06
C LEU A 421 -7.38 -27.83 40.32
N GLY A 422 -6.90 -27.37 41.48
CA GLY A 422 -7.11 -28.06 42.75
C GLY A 422 -8.57 -28.16 43.23
N ALA A 423 -9.48 -27.27 42.82
CA ALA A 423 -10.90 -27.35 43.18
C ALA A 423 -11.82 -26.56 42.23
N ALA A 424 -13.03 -27.08 42.01
CA ALA A 424 -14.14 -26.56 41.21
C ALA A 424 -13.81 -26.27 39.72
N ASP A 425 -14.81 -26.39 38.85
CA ASP A 425 -14.65 -26.10 37.42
C ASP A 425 -14.51 -24.60 37.19
N ARG A 426 -13.56 -24.19 36.34
CA ARG A 426 -13.30 -22.78 36.00
C ARG A 426 -13.43 -22.57 34.49
N PRO A 427 -14.49 -21.90 33.99
CA PRO A 427 -14.65 -21.68 32.57
C PRO A 427 -13.80 -20.49 32.08
N LEU A 428 -13.22 -20.63 30.88
CA LEU A 428 -12.54 -19.56 30.15
C LEU A 428 -13.19 -19.35 28.79
N LYS A 429 -13.10 -18.14 28.26
CA LYS A 429 -13.42 -17.85 26.86
C LYS A 429 -12.26 -18.29 25.97
N LEU A 430 -12.53 -19.12 24.97
CA LEU A 430 -11.56 -19.54 23.95
C LEU A 430 -11.80 -18.75 22.66
N SER A 431 -10.76 -18.07 22.19
CA SER A 431 -10.74 -17.42 20.89
C SER A 431 -9.60 -17.96 20.02
N VAL A 432 -9.88 -18.03 18.72
CA VAL A 432 -8.89 -18.35 17.67
C VAL A 432 -8.94 -17.23 16.63
N ASN A 433 -7.78 -16.63 16.33
CA ASN A 433 -7.65 -15.51 15.40
C ASN A 433 -8.64 -14.37 15.71
N ASN A 434 -8.78 -14.05 17.01
CA ASN A 434 -9.68 -13.04 17.57
C ASN A 434 -11.20 -13.37 17.47
N ASN A 435 -11.58 -14.52 16.92
CA ASN A 435 -12.95 -15.00 16.94
C ASN A 435 -13.21 -15.82 18.19
N ILE A 436 -14.26 -15.48 18.94
CA ILE A 436 -14.69 -16.28 20.09
C ILE A 436 -15.33 -17.56 19.55
N ILE A 437 -14.63 -18.68 19.68
CA ILE A 437 -15.13 -19.99 19.23
C ILE A 437 -15.79 -20.77 20.38
N ASN A 438 -15.56 -20.37 21.63
CA ASN A 438 -16.30 -20.82 22.79
C ASN A 438 -16.32 -19.74 23.87
N SER A 439 -17.51 -19.30 24.30
CA SER A 439 -17.68 -18.22 25.28
C SER A 439 -17.53 -18.66 26.74
N GLY A 440 -17.40 -19.97 27.02
CA GLY A 440 -17.32 -20.53 28.36
C GLY A 440 -16.82 -21.97 28.37
N LEU A 441 -15.65 -22.20 27.78
CA LEU A 441 -14.99 -23.50 27.74
C LEU A 441 -14.63 -23.92 29.18
N LYS A 442 -15.31 -24.95 29.68
CA LYS A 442 -15.16 -25.42 31.06
C LYS A 442 -13.86 -26.20 31.24
N PHE A 443 -13.03 -25.79 32.21
CA PHE A 443 -11.91 -26.59 32.71
C PHE A 443 -12.32 -27.28 34.02
N PRO A 444 -12.54 -28.60 34.01
CA PRO A 444 -12.90 -29.33 35.22
C PRO A 444 -11.83 -29.32 36.32
N SER A 445 -12.24 -29.49 37.58
CA SER A 445 -11.25 -29.70 38.66
C SER A 445 -10.43 -30.97 38.44
N THR A 446 -9.12 -30.88 38.66
CA THR A 446 -8.19 -32.02 38.66
C THR A 446 -8.01 -32.64 40.06
N GLY A 447 -8.73 -32.10 41.05
CA GLY A 447 -8.81 -32.60 42.44
C GLY A 447 -7.65 -32.22 43.36
N THR A 448 -6.44 -32.03 42.83
CA THR A 448 -5.27 -31.54 43.58
C THR A 448 -4.40 -30.63 42.70
N TRP A 449 -3.63 -29.75 43.33
CA TRP A 449 -2.70 -28.84 42.66
C TRP A 449 -1.43 -29.52 42.10
N THR A 450 -1.37 -30.85 42.09
CA THR A 450 -0.28 -31.64 41.50
C THR A 450 -0.76 -32.61 40.42
N ASN A 451 -2.07 -32.73 40.22
CA ASN A 451 -2.66 -33.61 39.21
C ASN A 451 -2.91 -32.82 37.92
N TRP A 452 -2.05 -32.99 36.94
CA TRP A 452 -2.21 -32.37 35.62
C TRP A 452 -3.22 -33.15 34.76
N SER A 453 -4.11 -32.42 34.10
CA SER A 453 -5.09 -32.97 33.15
C SER A 453 -5.01 -32.25 31.81
N THR A 454 -5.69 -32.78 30.79
CA THR A 454 -5.83 -32.16 29.48
C THR A 454 -7.29 -31.87 29.15
N LEU A 455 -7.52 -30.78 28.41
CA LEU A 455 -8.81 -30.43 27.80
C LEU A 455 -8.59 -30.22 26.31
N SER A 456 -9.35 -30.94 25.48
CA SER A 456 -9.26 -30.82 24.03
C SER A 456 -10.48 -30.12 23.45
N TYR A 457 -10.25 -29.23 22.48
CA TYR A 457 -11.30 -28.56 21.71
C TYR A 457 -10.93 -28.59 20.22
N THR A 458 -11.86 -29.02 19.37
CA THR A 458 -11.65 -28.96 17.92
C THR A 458 -11.94 -27.55 17.44
N ALA A 459 -10.90 -26.88 16.93
CA ALA A 459 -11.00 -25.55 16.36
C ALA A 459 -10.57 -25.58 14.89
N GLN A 460 -11.23 -24.77 14.07
CA GLN A 460 -10.77 -24.53 12.72
C GLN A 460 -9.57 -23.57 12.80
N LEU A 461 -8.42 -24.03 12.32
CA LEU A 461 -7.23 -23.19 12.15
C LEU A 461 -7.08 -22.84 10.68
N ASN A 462 -6.61 -21.63 10.41
CA ASN A 462 -6.15 -21.22 9.08
C ASN A 462 -4.81 -21.90 8.78
N ALA A 463 -4.50 -22.13 7.51
CA ALA A 463 -3.14 -22.52 7.13
C ALA A 463 -2.15 -21.44 7.58
N GLY A 464 -1.00 -21.85 8.12
CA GLY A 464 0.00 -20.94 8.68
C GLY A 464 -0.20 -20.65 10.16
N VAL A 465 0.17 -19.44 10.59
CA VAL A 465 0.19 -19.04 12.00
C VAL A 465 -1.21 -18.63 12.47
N ASN A 466 -1.62 -19.13 13.63
CA ASN A 466 -2.87 -18.82 14.29
C ASN A 466 -2.61 -18.27 15.69
N ASN A 467 -3.46 -17.35 16.13
CA ASN A 467 -3.52 -16.89 17.52
C ASN A 467 -4.54 -17.73 18.27
N VAL A 468 -4.14 -18.41 19.34
CA VAL A 468 -5.05 -19.11 20.25
C VAL A 468 -4.99 -18.40 21.59
N GLN A 469 -6.14 -17.97 22.11
CA GLN A 469 -6.23 -17.21 23.36
C GLN A 469 -7.28 -17.80 24.29
N LEU A 470 -6.90 -17.93 25.57
CA LEU A 470 -7.81 -18.22 26.67
C LEU A 470 -7.97 -16.95 27.52
N THR A 471 -9.20 -16.63 27.95
CA THR A 471 -9.51 -15.42 28.72
C THR A 471 -10.46 -15.69 29.87
N THR A 472 -10.19 -15.11 31.04
CA THR A 472 -11.05 -15.19 32.23
C THR A 472 -12.35 -14.42 32.06
N ILE A 473 -13.46 -14.99 32.55
CA ILE A 473 -14.83 -14.48 32.35
C ILE A 473 -15.61 -14.34 33.67
N GLY A 474 -14.97 -13.74 34.68
CA GLY A 474 -15.55 -13.53 36.01
C GLY A 474 -15.10 -14.56 37.06
N TYR A 475 -14.18 -15.46 36.70
CA TYR A 475 -13.59 -16.48 37.57
C TYR A 475 -12.06 -16.45 37.44
N GLU A 476 -11.34 -16.88 38.48
CA GLU A 476 -9.92 -17.24 38.33
C GLU A 476 -9.81 -18.38 37.30
N GLY A 477 -8.72 -18.42 36.52
CA GLY A 477 -8.46 -19.52 35.58
C GLY A 477 -7.80 -20.74 36.26
N PRO A 478 -7.65 -21.88 35.56
CA PRO A 478 -6.70 -22.93 35.95
C PRO A 478 -5.25 -22.46 35.73
N ASP A 479 -4.29 -23.13 36.36
CA ASP A 479 -2.88 -22.91 36.06
C ASP A 479 -2.51 -23.70 34.78
N LEU A 480 -2.03 -23.00 33.77
CA LEU A 480 -1.78 -23.52 32.42
C LEU A 480 -0.32 -23.92 32.24
N ASP A 481 -0.10 -25.09 31.66
CA ASP A 481 1.22 -25.61 31.32
C ASP A 481 1.55 -25.37 29.85
N HIS A 482 0.80 -25.97 28.93
CA HIS A 482 1.02 -25.79 27.49
C HIS A 482 -0.24 -25.98 26.66
N LEU A 483 -0.18 -25.48 25.43
CA LEU A 483 -1.08 -25.83 24.33
C LEU A 483 -0.39 -26.81 23.39
N LYS A 484 -1.05 -27.91 23.03
CA LYS A 484 -0.63 -28.80 21.95
C LYS A 484 -1.64 -28.79 20.81
N GLN A 485 -1.18 -28.64 19.57
CA GLN A 485 -2.02 -28.81 18.37
C GLN A 485 -1.73 -30.15 17.70
N SER A 486 -2.78 -30.78 17.18
CA SER A 486 -2.67 -31.88 16.21
C SER A 486 -3.79 -31.79 15.18
N GLN A 487 -3.48 -32.02 13.90
CA GLN A 487 -4.50 -32.09 12.85
C GLN A 487 -5.51 -33.20 13.17
N ALA A 488 -6.81 -32.93 13.04
CA ALA A 488 -7.84 -33.95 13.22
C ALA A 488 -7.78 -34.92 12.04
N VAL A 489 -6.97 -35.98 12.16
CA VAL A 489 -6.89 -37.04 11.16
C VAL A 489 -8.11 -37.95 11.34
N TYR A 490 -9.08 -37.89 10.44
CA TYR A 490 -10.03 -38.99 10.30
C TYR A 490 -9.29 -40.14 9.62
N ALA A 491 -8.94 -41.16 10.40
CA ALA A 491 -8.28 -42.34 9.87
C ALA A 491 -9.19 -43.08 8.89
N THR A 492 -8.77 -43.16 7.63
CA THR A 492 -9.04 -44.31 6.77
C THR A 492 -8.34 -45.53 7.38
N PRO A 493 -9.04 -46.62 7.75
CA PRO A 493 -8.36 -47.81 8.26
C PRO A 493 -7.72 -48.57 7.10
N THR A 494 -6.38 -48.54 7.03
CA THR A 494 -5.63 -49.51 6.22
C THR A 494 -5.01 -50.54 7.17
N SER A 495 -5.50 -51.79 7.14
CA SER A 495 -4.87 -52.91 7.83
C SER A 495 -4.02 -53.71 6.86
N THR A 496 -2.72 -53.84 7.12
CA THR A 496 -1.90 -54.97 6.63
C THR A 496 -1.43 -55.82 7.82
N PRO A 497 -1.22 -57.13 7.61
CA PRO A 497 -1.58 -58.15 8.57
C PRO A 497 -0.39 -58.68 9.37
N ILE A 498 -0.59 -58.87 10.67
CA ILE A 498 0.17 -59.82 11.49
C ILE A 498 -0.77 -60.55 12.46
N THR A 499 -0.60 -61.86 12.45
CA THR A 499 -1.32 -62.97 13.05
C THR A 499 -1.51 -62.90 14.58
N PRO A 500 -2.74 -63.11 15.11
CA PRO A 500 -2.96 -63.55 16.48
C PRO A 500 -3.21 -65.06 16.52
N THR A 501 -2.33 -65.82 17.19
CA THR A 501 -2.57 -67.22 17.54
C THR A 501 -2.81 -67.31 19.04
N ILE A 502 -4.08 -67.20 19.44
CA ILE A 502 -4.76 -68.27 20.20
C ILE A 502 -6.16 -68.41 19.59
N THR A 503 -6.31 -69.41 18.71
CA THR A 503 -7.56 -70.07 18.29
C THR A 503 -8.51 -69.28 17.36
N LEU A 504 -8.65 -69.77 16.10
CA LEU A 504 -9.38 -69.12 15.00
C LEU A 504 -10.64 -69.87 14.55
N THR A 505 -11.44 -69.16 13.73
CA THR A 505 -12.46 -69.53 12.71
C THR A 505 -13.96 -69.42 13.13
N PRO A 506 -14.90 -69.07 12.22
CA PRO A 506 -15.20 -67.73 11.65
C PRO A 506 -16.74 -67.41 11.51
N THR A 507 -17.06 -66.34 10.73
CA THR A 507 -18.31 -66.00 9.96
C THR A 507 -19.46 -65.24 10.69
N THR A 508 -20.20 -64.23 10.15
CA THR A 508 -20.57 -63.71 8.79
C THR A 508 -21.03 -62.21 8.82
N THR A 509 -20.96 -61.51 7.67
CA THR A 509 -21.50 -60.15 7.30
C THR A 509 -23.00 -60.12 6.90
N PRO A 510 -23.68 -58.94 6.91
CA PRO A 510 -24.48 -58.45 5.75
C PRO A 510 -24.38 -56.91 5.50
N THR A 511 -23.95 -56.42 4.32
CA THR A 511 -24.67 -55.93 3.10
C THR A 511 -24.89 -54.40 3.04
N SER A 512 -24.42 -53.79 1.95
CA SER A 512 -24.25 -52.35 1.65
C SER A 512 -25.49 -51.63 1.09
N CYS A 513 -25.71 -50.37 1.50
CA CYS A 513 -26.66 -49.40 0.90
C CYS A 513 -25.86 -48.42 0.01
N MET A 514 -26.22 -48.28 -1.27
CA MET A 514 -25.74 -47.16 -2.11
C MET A 514 -26.56 -45.92 -1.75
N SER A 515 -25.91 -44.89 -1.21
CA SER A 515 -26.54 -43.60 -0.91
C SER A 515 -26.75 -42.82 -2.20
N ASN A 516 -28.00 -42.63 -2.62
CA ASN A 516 -28.32 -41.60 -3.60
C ASN A 516 -28.19 -40.26 -2.88
N MET A 517 -27.15 -39.48 -3.20
CA MET A 517 -26.66 -38.29 -2.50
C MET A 517 -27.66 -37.11 -2.52
N GLY A 518 -28.88 -37.30 -2.02
CA GLY A 518 -29.96 -36.32 -2.07
C GLY A 518 -31.03 -36.56 -3.13
N ASP A 519 -30.84 -37.51 -4.05
CA ASP A 519 -31.84 -37.86 -5.09
C ASP A 519 -32.78 -38.95 -4.56
N ALA A 520 -33.88 -38.53 -3.94
CA ALA A 520 -34.84 -39.40 -3.26
C ALA A 520 -35.74 -40.14 -4.25
N ASN A 521 -36.16 -39.48 -5.33
CA ASN A 521 -37.02 -40.11 -6.33
C ASN A 521 -36.23 -40.85 -7.43
N SER A 522 -34.89 -40.75 -7.41
CA SER A 522 -33.95 -41.36 -8.36
C SER A 522 -34.20 -40.93 -9.81
N ASP A 523 -34.67 -39.70 -10.01
CA ASP A 523 -34.92 -39.13 -11.34
C ASP A 523 -33.64 -38.55 -11.99
N GLY A 524 -32.52 -38.57 -11.27
CA GLY A 524 -31.22 -38.09 -11.70
C GLY A 524 -30.95 -36.62 -11.36
N TYR A 525 -31.89 -35.91 -10.75
CA TYR A 525 -31.79 -34.49 -10.39
C TYR A 525 -32.08 -34.26 -8.92
N ILE A 526 -31.13 -33.69 -8.18
CA ILE A 526 -31.33 -33.40 -6.76
C ILE A 526 -32.03 -32.05 -6.62
N ASN A 527 -33.35 -32.07 -6.42
CA ASN A 527 -34.19 -30.88 -6.52
C ASN A 527 -35.26 -30.78 -5.42
N LEU A 528 -36.17 -29.81 -5.55
CA LEU A 528 -37.20 -29.55 -4.53
C LEU A 528 -38.18 -30.72 -4.38
N THR A 529 -38.28 -31.60 -5.37
CA THR A 529 -39.09 -32.82 -5.32
C THR A 529 -38.54 -33.80 -4.29
N ASP A 530 -37.21 -33.93 -4.21
CA ASP A 530 -36.52 -34.77 -3.20
C ASP A 530 -36.61 -34.16 -1.80
N TYR A 531 -36.54 -32.83 -1.72
CA TYR A 531 -36.80 -32.12 -0.46
C TYR A 531 -38.19 -32.37 0.08
N ASN A 532 -39.21 -32.41 -0.78
CA ASN A 532 -40.57 -32.69 -0.35
C ASN A 532 -40.73 -34.14 0.15
N ILE A 533 -39.96 -35.09 -0.38
CA ILE A 533 -39.89 -36.46 0.12
C ILE A 533 -39.19 -36.51 1.50
N TRP A 534 -38.10 -35.77 1.68
CA TRP A 534 -37.45 -35.62 2.99
C TRP A 534 -38.37 -34.96 4.03
N LEU A 535 -38.98 -33.81 3.67
CA LEU A 535 -39.80 -33.02 4.58
C LEU A 535 -41.05 -33.78 5.04
N SER A 536 -41.68 -34.54 4.14
CA SER A 536 -42.84 -35.37 4.48
C SER A 536 -42.51 -36.55 5.41
N ASN A 537 -41.24 -36.94 5.50
CA ASN A 537 -40.75 -38.01 6.38
C ASN A 537 -39.89 -37.49 7.55
N TYR A 538 -39.80 -36.17 7.75
CA TYR A 538 -38.92 -35.59 8.78
C TYR A 538 -39.26 -36.10 10.19
N ASN A 539 -38.22 -36.53 10.90
CA ASN A 539 -38.25 -37.11 12.25
C ASN A 539 -39.04 -38.44 12.37
N THR A 540 -39.16 -39.17 11.26
CA THR A 540 -39.73 -40.52 11.24
C THR A 540 -38.64 -41.58 11.06
N GLN A 541 -38.91 -42.81 11.53
CA GLN A 541 -38.11 -43.98 11.16
C GLN A 541 -38.56 -44.46 9.78
N THR A 542 -37.62 -44.69 8.88
CA THR A 542 -37.91 -45.17 7.53
C THR A 542 -37.03 -46.35 7.19
N ASN A 543 -37.61 -47.35 6.52
CA ASN A 543 -36.87 -48.48 5.96
C ASN A 543 -36.66 -48.33 4.44
N ASN A 544 -37.12 -47.21 3.85
CA ASN A 544 -37.02 -46.94 2.42
C ASN A 544 -35.71 -46.24 2.04
N GLY A 545 -34.78 -46.03 3.00
CA GLY A 545 -33.49 -45.40 2.77
C GLY A 545 -33.62 -44.05 2.06
N PRO A 546 -32.80 -43.76 1.03
CA PRO A 546 -32.87 -42.50 0.28
C PRO A 546 -34.26 -42.19 -0.29
N GLY A 547 -35.03 -43.22 -0.68
CA GLY A 547 -36.41 -43.07 -1.19
C GLY A 547 -37.43 -42.60 -0.13
N GLY A 548 -37.07 -42.62 1.15
CA GLY A 548 -37.82 -42.00 2.25
C GLY A 548 -37.17 -40.73 2.80
N GLY A 549 -36.19 -40.17 2.10
CA GLY A 549 -35.40 -39.02 2.53
C GLY A 549 -34.28 -39.34 3.53
N ASP A 550 -33.97 -40.60 3.80
CA ASP A 550 -32.86 -41.02 4.68
C ASP A 550 -31.60 -41.27 3.84
N PHE A 551 -30.94 -40.17 3.46
CA PHE A 551 -29.83 -40.18 2.49
C PHE A 551 -28.52 -40.75 3.06
N ASN A 552 -28.41 -40.88 4.37
CA ASN A 552 -27.29 -41.59 5.02
C ASN A 552 -27.62 -43.05 5.41
N CYS A 553 -28.78 -43.57 5.01
CA CYS A 553 -29.30 -44.92 5.32
C CYS A 553 -29.24 -45.26 6.83
N SER A 554 -29.45 -44.27 7.71
CA SER A 554 -29.43 -44.46 9.17
C SER A 554 -30.69 -45.12 9.74
N GLY A 555 -31.72 -45.30 8.91
CA GLY A 555 -33.06 -45.72 9.29
C GLY A 555 -33.93 -44.58 9.84
N LYS A 556 -33.48 -43.32 9.73
CA LYS A 556 -34.18 -42.13 10.26
C LYS A 556 -33.96 -40.89 9.41
N THR A 557 -35.05 -40.35 8.86
CA THR A 557 -35.03 -39.09 8.09
C THR A 557 -34.98 -37.89 9.02
N ASN A 558 -33.86 -37.15 9.08
CA ASN A 558 -33.66 -36.05 10.03
C ASN A 558 -32.78 -34.90 9.46
N GLY A 559 -32.33 -33.99 10.33
CA GLY A 559 -31.59 -32.79 9.93
C GLY A 559 -30.22 -33.07 9.30
N ILE A 560 -29.65 -34.25 9.52
CA ILE A 560 -28.43 -34.70 8.84
C ILE A 560 -28.74 -35.02 7.38
N ASP A 561 -29.89 -35.65 7.10
CA ASP A 561 -30.30 -35.96 5.73
C ASP A 561 -30.65 -34.69 4.94
N TYR A 562 -31.21 -33.68 5.62
CA TYR A 562 -31.38 -32.35 5.03
C TYR A 562 -30.05 -31.73 4.61
N ALA A 563 -29.03 -31.81 5.47
CA ALA A 563 -27.71 -31.29 5.15
C ALA A 563 -27.09 -32.01 3.94
N ILE A 564 -27.35 -33.31 3.79
CA ILE A 564 -26.92 -34.10 2.63
C ILE A 564 -27.65 -33.63 1.36
N TRP A 565 -28.98 -33.51 1.38
CA TRP A 565 -29.73 -32.97 0.24
C TRP A 565 -29.28 -31.54 -0.13
N LEU A 566 -29.17 -30.65 0.86
CA LEU A 566 -28.79 -29.26 0.66
C LEU A 566 -27.38 -29.12 0.06
N SER A 567 -26.44 -29.95 0.53
CA SER A 567 -25.07 -29.94 0.01
C SER A 567 -24.94 -30.40 -1.44
N ASN A 568 -25.96 -31.10 -1.97
CA ASN A 568 -25.96 -31.62 -3.34
C ASN A 568 -27.09 -31.03 -4.20
N TYR A 569 -27.84 -30.04 -3.70
CA TYR A 569 -28.96 -29.43 -4.41
C TYR A 569 -28.52 -28.78 -5.72
N GLY A 570 -29.18 -29.15 -6.82
CA GLY A 570 -28.87 -28.66 -8.16
C GLY A 570 -27.78 -29.45 -8.91
N THR A 571 -27.26 -30.54 -8.34
CA THR A 571 -26.24 -31.40 -8.99
C THR A 571 -26.85 -32.66 -9.62
N THR A 572 -26.16 -33.26 -10.60
CA THR A 572 -26.51 -34.53 -11.26
C THR A 572 -25.40 -35.59 -11.03
N PRO A 573 -25.69 -36.82 -10.59
CA PRO A 573 -24.64 -37.82 -10.31
C PRO A 573 -24.06 -38.46 -11.59
N THR A 574 -22.73 -38.44 -11.79
CA THR A 574 -22.03 -39.15 -12.89
C THR A 574 -21.38 -40.45 -12.42
N THR A 575 -21.51 -41.53 -13.21
CA THR A 575 -20.96 -42.88 -12.91
C THR A 575 -19.80 -43.23 -13.86
N PRO A 576 -18.64 -43.75 -13.40
CA PRO A 576 -17.61 -44.30 -14.29
C PRO A 576 -17.55 -45.85 -14.28
N ILE A 577 -17.38 -46.45 -15.47
CA ILE A 577 -17.19 -47.89 -15.74
C ILE A 577 -15.68 -48.23 -15.81
N PRO A 578 -15.16 -49.34 -15.22
CA PRO A 578 -13.72 -49.64 -15.21
C PRO A 578 -13.25 -50.53 -16.36
N THR A 579 -12.03 -50.30 -16.87
CA THR A 579 -11.29 -51.28 -17.70
C THR A 579 -9.85 -51.50 -17.17
N ILE A 580 -9.42 -52.76 -17.23
CA ILE A 580 -8.33 -53.44 -16.51
C ILE A 580 -6.96 -53.26 -17.18
N LEU A 581 -5.89 -53.18 -16.38
CA LEU A 581 -4.48 -53.30 -16.78
C LEU A 581 -3.95 -54.73 -16.63
N THR A 582 -3.01 -55.14 -17.49
CA THR A 582 -2.11 -56.31 -17.31
C THR A 582 -0.70 -56.03 -17.90
N PRO A 583 0.37 -56.77 -17.49
CA PRO A 583 1.60 -56.12 -16.98
C PRO A 583 2.97 -56.60 -17.59
N THR A 584 4.02 -55.73 -17.47
CA THR A 584 5.52 -55.90 -17.29
C THR A 584 6.32 -57.02 -18.04
N PRO A 585 7.69 -57.11 -18.05
CA PRO A 585 8.80 -56.24 -17.56
C PRO A 585 10.12 -56.18 -18.42
N THR A 586 11.10 -55.40 -17.91
CA THR A 586 12.59 -55.62 -17.86
C THR A 586 13.55 -54.56 -18.48
N THR A 587 14.57 -54.23 -17.65
CA THR A 587 15.80 -53.40 -17.74
C THR A 587 16.90 -54.02 -18.66
N PRO A 588 18.16 -53.51 -18.86
CA PRO A 588 18.86 -52.23 -18.51
C PRO A 588 19.86 -51.62 -19.57
N THR A 589 20.58 -50.54 -19.18
CA THR A 589 21.89 -50.00 -19.70
C THR A 589 21.81 -49.10 -20.97
N ALA A 590 22.57 -48.00 -21.20
CA ALA A 590 23.93 -47.60 -20.82
C ALA A 590 24.23 -46.07 -20.96
N THR A 591 25.42 -45.71 -20.48
CA THR A 591 26.20 -44.45 -20.38
C THR A 591 26.38 -43.59 -21.64
N SER A 592 26.44 -42.25 -21.51
CA SER A 592 27.46 -41.37 -22.15
C SER A 592 27.44 -39.90 -21.63
N THR A 593 28.59 -39.25 -21.81
CA THR A 593 29.22 -38.04 -21.23
C THR A 593 28.67 -36.68 -21.75
N PRO A 594 29.09 -35.51 -21.20
CA PRO A 594 28.44 -34.20 -21.38
C PRO A 594 28.99 -33.40 -22.58
N THR A 595 28.14 -32.58 -23.20
CA THR A 595 28.51 -31.62 -24.26
C THR A 595 27.89 -30.25 -23.99
N SER A 596 28.68 -29.21 -24.27
CA SER A 596 28.52 -27.78 -23.99
C SER A 596 27.64 -26.99 -24.98
N THR A 597 26.83 -26.05 -24.43
CA THR A 597 26.37 -24.70 -24.89
C THR A 597 25.66 -24.53 -26.27
N PRO A 598 24.65 -23.63 -26.40
CA PRO A 598 24.95 -22.19 -26.55
C PRO A 598 24.02 -21.22 -25.79
N THR A 599 24.62 -20.08 -25.45
CA THR A 599 24.01 -18.85 -24.93
C THR A 599 22.99 -18.26 -25.93
N VAL A 600 21.79 -17.94 -25.45
CA VAL A 600 20.75 -17.24 -26.23
C VAL A 600 20.80 -15.75 -25.92
N THR A 601 21.00 -14.95 -26.96
CA THR A 601 20.92 -13.48 -26.99
C THR A 601 19.46 -13.03 -26.84
N PRO A 602 19.12 -12.01 -26.03
CA PRO A 602 17.73 -11.53 -25.92
C PRO A 602 17.32 -10.77 -27.20
N GLN A 603 16.26 -11.25 -27.84
CA GLN A 603 15.57 -10.60 -28.97
C GLN A 603 14.44 -9.69 -28.41
N PRO A 604 14.17 -8.51 -28.99
CA PRO A 604 13.12 -7.60 -28.52
C PRO A 604 11.71 -8.21 -28.68
N THR A 605 10.95 -8.25 -27.58
CA THR A 605 9.55 -8.71 -27.52
C THR A 605 8.60 -7.78 -28.27
N SER A 606 7.80 -8.36 -29.18
CA SER A 606 6.66 -7.73 -29.85
C SER A 606 5.52 -7.43 -28.86
N ILE A 607 4.81 -6.34 -29.09
CA ILE A 607 3.60 -5.93 -28.35
C ILE A 607 2.49 -6.97 -28.59
N PRO A 608 1.83 -7.54 -27.56
CA PRO A 608 0.70 -8.45 -27.73
C PRO A 608 -0.49 -7.73 -28.40
N THR A 609 -1.08 -8.35 -29.42
CA THR A 609 -2.36 -7.94 -30.00
C THR A 609 -3.51 -8.37 -29.10
N LEU A 610 -4.43 -7.45 -28.79
CA LEU A 610 -5.63 -7.69 -27.99
C LEU A 610 -6.46 -8.87 -28.54
N PRO A 611 -6.94 -9.79 -27.68
CA PRO A 611 -7.91 -10.80 -28.08
C PRO A 611 -9.27 -10.17 -28.46
N PRO A 612 -10.07 -10.82 -29.32
CA PRO A 612 -11.37 -10.29 -29.75
C PRO A 612 -12.33 -10.17 -28.56
N THR A 613 -12.94 -9.00 -28.39
CA THR A 613 -13.95 -8.75 -27.36
C THR A 613 -15.25 -9.50 -27.68
N SER A 614 -15.68 -10.40 -26.81
CA SER A 614 -17.05 -10.91 -26.84
C SER A 614 -17.98 -9.79 -26.33
N SER A 615 -18.93 -9.37 -27.17
CA SER A 615 -19.90 -8.34 -26.82
C SER A 615 -20.78 -8.80 -25.66
N GLY A 616 -20.66 -8.16 -24.49
CA GLY A 616 -21.54 -8.36 -23.34
C GLY A 616 -20.97 -9.17 -22.18
N LEU A 617 -19.69 -9.56 -22.23
CA LEU A 617 -19.02 -10.19 -21.10
C LEU A 617 -18.82 -9.18 -19.95
N LYS A 618 -19.14 -9.60 -18.73
CA LYS A 618 -18.95 -8.78 -17.54
C LYS A 618 -17.47 -8.60 -17.22
N SER A 619 -17.14 -7.59 -16.42
CA SER A 619 -15.79 -7.34 -15.92
C SER A 619 -15.26 -8.52 -15.09
N PHE A 620 -16.15 -9.15 -14.33
CA PHE A 620 -15.93 -10.35 -13.54
C PHE A 620 -17.30 -10.93 -13.13
N PRO A 621 -17.38 -12.21 -12.72
CA PRO A 621 -18.58 -12.77 -12.12
C PRO A 621 -19.06 -11.92 -10.93
N GLY A 622 -20.30 -11.41 -11.01
CA GLY A 622 -20.86 -10.50 -9.99
C GLY A 622 -20.66 -9.00 -10.24
N ALA A 623 -20.02 -8.59 -11.34
CA ALA A 623 -20.05 -7.19 -11.78
C ALA A 623 -21.47 -6.80 -12.24
N GLU A 624 -22.00 -5.68 -11.74
CA GLU A 624 -23.35 -5.20 -12.06
C GLU A 624 -23.37 -3.68 -12.24
N GLY A 625 -24.49 -3.14 -12.75
CA GLY A 625 -24.64 -1.70 -12.96
C GLY A 625 -24.07 -1.20 -14.29
N PHE A 626 -24.00 0.12 -14.46
CA PHE A 626 -23.54 0.72 -15.71
C PHE A 626 -22.07 0.44 -16.06
N GLY A 627 -21.21 0.21 -15.06
CA GLY A 627 -19.80 -0.15 -15.26
C GLY A 627 -19.55 -1.66 -15.41
N ALA A 628 -20.59 -2.51 -15.41
CA ALA A 628 -20.46 -3.97 -15.31
C ALA A 628 -19.66 -4.65 -16.43
N ASN A 629 -19.56 -4.00 -17.60
CA ASN A 629 -18.88 -4.55 -18.79
C ASN A 629 -17.54 -3.86 -19.06
N THR A 630 -16.97 -3.18 -18.05
CA THR A 630 -15.65 -2.54 -18.15
C THR A 630 -14.59 -3.58 -18.47
N LEU A 631 -13.74 -3.32 -19.47
CA LEU A 631 -12.75 -4.31 -19.90
C LEU A 631 -11.57 -4.43 -18.93
N GLY A 632 -11.16 -3.33 -18.30
CA GLY A 632 -10.01 -3.28 -17.42
C GLY A 632 -8.72 -3.73 -18.12
N GLY A 633 -7.92 -4.53 -17.43
CA GLY A 633 -6.63 -5.06 -17.89
C GLY A 633 -6.68 -6.37 -18.69
N ARG A 634 -7.87 -6.89 -19.02
CA ARG A 634 -8.08 -8.21 -19.63
C ARG A 634 -7.17 -8.46 -20.83
N GLY A 635 -6.55 -9.64 -20.86
CA GLY A 635 -5.61 -10.05 -21.92
C GLY A 635 -4.33 -9.20 -22.03
N GLY A 636 -4.11 -8.28 -21.08
CA GLY A 636 -2.95 -7.41 -21.02
C GLY A 636 -1.73 -8.06 -20.38
N ARG A 637 -0.79 -7.23 -19.94
CA ARG A 637 0.39 -7.67 -19.18
C ARG A 637 0.08 -7.79 -17.69
N VAL A 638 0.68 -8.75 -17.00
CA VAL A 638 0.71 -8.74 -15.54
C VAL A 638 1.81 -7.82 -15.05
N ILE A 639 1.49 -6.99 -14.06
CA ILE A 639 2.47 -6.17 -13.35
C ILE A 639 2.36 -6.46 -11.86
N GLU A 640 3.43 -7.02 -11.31
CA GLU A 640 3.52 -7.31 -9.88
C GLU A 640 3.96 -6.07 -9.09
N VAL A 641 3.20 -5.74 -8.06
CA VAL A 641 3.60 -4.81 -7.01
C VAL A 641 4.36 -5.61 -5.96
N THR A 642 5.66 -5.39 -5.89
CA THR A 642 6.61 -6.15 -5.06
C THR A 642 7.14 -5.35 -3.87
N ASN A 643 6.74 -4.09 -3.73
CA ASN A 643 7.08 -3.27 -2.57
C ASN A 643 6.00 -2.22 -2.27
N LEU A 644 6.01 -1.72 -1.02
CA LEU A 644 5.06 -0.74 -0.52
C LEU A 644 5.50 0.71 -0.73
N ASN A 645 6.56 0.94 -1.52
CA ASN A 645 6.96 2.31 -1.84
C ASN A 645 5.89 2.95 -2.73
N ASP A 646 5.68 4.25 -2.57
CA ASP A 646 4.76 4.98 -3.45
C ASP A 646 5.28 5.08 -4.88
N THR A 647 6.60 5.12 -5.09
CA THR A 647 7.20 5.27 -6.43
C THR A 647 8.33 4.26 -6.68
N GLY A 648 8.72 4.12 -7.95
CA GLY A 648 9.81 3.25 -8.40
C GLY A 648 9.40 1.85 -8.83
N THR A 649 10.34 1.08 -9.37
CA THR A 649 10.08 -0.28 -9.89
C THR A 649 9.44 -1.16 -8.82
N GLY A 650 8.39 -1.90 -9.19
CA GLY A 650 7.63 -2.76 -8.27
C GLY A 650 6.66 -2.01 -7.35
N SER A 651 6.51 -0.68 -7.47
CA SER A 651 5.47 0.08 -6.76
C SER A 651 4.13 0.05 -7.49
N LEU A 652 3.04 0.27 -6.75
CA LEU A 652 1.70 0.45 -7.33
C LEU A 652 1.65 1.64 -8.31
N ARG A 653 2.33 2.76 -8.02
CA ARG A 653 2.33 3.91 -8.93
C ARG A 653 3.04 3.61 -10.25
N ALA A 654 4.11 2.83 -10.24
CA ALA A 654 4.75 2.38 -11.47
C ALA A 654 3.78 1.52 -12.31
N ALA A 655 3.04 0.61 -11.68
CA ALA A 655 2.04 -0.21 -12.35
C ALA A 655 0.88 0.63 -12.94
N ILE A 656 0.39 1.62 -12.19
CA ILE A 656 -0.66 2.54 -12.63
C ILE A 656 -0.20 3.45 -13.78
N THR A 657 1.04 3.96 -13.73
CA THR A 657 1.59 4.87 -14.75
C THR A 657 2.09 4.15 -15.99
N ALA A 658 2.27 2.83 -15.96
CA ALA A 658 2.54 2.05 -17.16
C ALA A 658 1.42 2.23 -18.21
N SER A 659 1.81 2.15 -19.47
CA SER A 659 0.88 2.23 -20.61
C SER A 659 0.47 0.84 -21.10
N GLY A 660 -0.71 0.75 -21.71
CA GLY A 660 -1.25 -0.46 -22.32
C GLY A 660 -2.10 -1.30 -21.35
N PRO A 661 -2.85 -2.29 -21.87
CA PRO A 661 -3.66 -3.19 -21.07
C PRO A 661 -2.82 -3.92 -20.02
N ARG A 662 -3.23 -3.84 -18.75
CA ARG A 662 -2.47 -4.44 -17.64
C ARG A 662 -3.32 -4.82 -16.44
N THR A 663 -3.01 -5.96 -15.86
CA THR A 663 -3.55 -6.41 -14.56
C THR A 663 -2.47 -6.28 -13.51
N VAL A 664 -2.77 -5.52 -12.46
CA VAL A 664 -1.87 -5.26 -11.34
C VAL A 664 -2.20 -6.24 -10.22
N VAL A 665 -1.23 -7.08 -9.88
CA VAL A 665 -1.30 -8.04 -8.76
C VAL A 665 -0.28 -7.66 -7.68
N PHE A 666 -0.47 -8.12 -6.44
CA PHE A 666 0.34 -7.71 -5.31
C PHE A 666 1.09 -8.90 -4.69
N LYS A 667 2.41 -8.78 -4.58
CA LYS A 667 3.28 -9.71 -3.84
C LYS A 667 3.63 -9.19 -2.44
N VAL A 668 3.06 -8.06 -2.03
CA VAL A 668 3.26 -7.43 -0.73
C VAL A 668 1.94 -6.98 -0.12
N ALA A 669 1.94 -6.79 1.19
CA ALA A 669 0.80 -6.32 1.96
C ALA A 669 1.26 -5.25 2.95
N GLY A 670 0.47 -4.20 3.12
CA GLY A 670 0.82 -3.10 4.01
C GLY A 670 0.22 -1.76 3.61
N ILE A 671 0.72 -0.71 4.25
CA ILE A 671 0.39 0.67 3.92
C ILE A 671 1.36 1.21 2.88
N ILE A 672 0.82 1.69 1.76
CA ILE A 672 1.53 2.52 0.79
C ILE A 672 1.31 3.98 1.20
N ASN A 673 2.36 4.63 1.71
CA ASN A 673 2.33 6.04 2.08
C ASN A 673 2.51 6.89 0.82
N LEU A 674 1.42 7.43 0.30
CA LEU A 674 1.43 8.24 -0.91
C LEU A 674 2.12 9.58 -0.65
N SER A 675 3.08 9.92 -1.50
CA SER A 675 3.79 11.22 -1.48
C SER A 675 2.99 12.33 -2.18
N SER A 676 2.06 11.94 -3.05
CA SER A 676 1.14 12.77 -3.83
C SER A 676 -0.08 11.94 -4.24
N ASP A 677 -1.13 12.57 -4.77
CA ASP A 677 -2.31 11.85 -5.25
C ASP A 677 -1.93 10.79 -6.29
N LEU A 678 -2.52 9.61 -6.19
CA LEU A 678 -2.29 8.48 -7.08
C LEU A 678 -3.26 8.57 -8.26
N SER A 679 -2.80 9.17 -9.36
CA SER A 679 -3.64 9.41 -10.53
C SER A 679 -3.50 8.30 -11.58
N ILE A 680 -4.61 7.65 -11.94
CA ILE A 680 -4.74 6.72 -13.06
C ILE A 680 -5.08 7.53 -14.33
N GLY A 681 -4.05 7.77 -15.15
CA GLY A 681 -4.18 8.48 -16.43
C GLY A 681 -4.19 7.58 -17.67
N ASN A 682 -3.61 6.38 -17.58
CA ASN A 682 -3.54 5.43 -18.70
C ASN A 682 -4.66 4.37 -18.61
N PRO A 683 -5.42 4.14 -19.70
CA PRO A 683 -6.60 3.28 -19.70
C PRO A 683 -6.25 1.79 -19.65
N TYR A 684 -7.28 0.93 -19.60
CA TYR A 684 -7.18 -0.54 -19.63
C TYR A 684 -6.36 -1.10 -18.47
N ILE A 685 -6.87 -0.95 -17.24
CA ILE A 685 -6.19 -1.40 -16.04
C ILE A 685 -7.14 -2.11 -15.07
N THR A 686 -6.69 -3.25 -14.55
CA THR A 686 -7.30 -3.92 -13.39
C THR A 686 -6.35 -3.82 -12.21
N ILE A 687 -6.80 -3.31 -11.07
CA ILE A 687 -6.07 -3.35 -9.78
C ILE A 687 -6.73 -4.41 -8.92
N ALA A 688 -6.07 -5.58 -8.80
CA ALA A 688 -6.62 -6.76 -8.13
C ALA A 688 -6.10 -6.87 -6.69
N GLY A 689 -6.66 -6.08 -5.77
CA GLY A 689 -6.26 -6.06 -4.36
C GLY A 689 -6.40 -7.41 -3.64
N GLN A 690 -7.28 -8.30 -4.12
CA GLN A 690 -7.47 -9.63 -3.56
C GLN A 690 -6.26 -10.56 -3.74
N SER A 691 -5.32 -10.21 -4.64
CA SER A 691 -4.06 -10.96 -4.82
C SER A 691 -3.03 -10.68 -3.74
N ALA A 692 -3.17 -9.59 -2.97
CA ALA A 692 -2.22 -9.22 -1.95
C ALA A 692 -2.16 -10.28 -0.83
N PRO A 693 -0.97 -10.60 -0.29
CA PRO A 693 -0.89 -11.48 0.87
C PRO A 693 -1.37 -10.78 2.16
N GLY A 694 -1.31 -11.48 3.30
CA GLY A 694 -1.44 -10.86 4.63
C GLY A 694 -2.73 -10.07 4.83
N GLY A 695 -2.61 -8.79 5.24
CA GLY A 695 -3.73 -7.89 5.49
C GLY A 695 -4.21 -7.07 4.28
N GLY A 696 -3.64 -7.29 3.08
CA GLY A 696 -3.95 -6.53 1.88
C GLY A 696 -3.26 -5.17 1.77
N ILE A 697 -3.81 -4.26 0.96
CA ILE A 697 -3.20 -2.96 0.63
C ILE A 697 -4.05 -1.80 1.12
N THR A 698 -3.39 -0.84 1.78
CA THR A 698 -3.98 0.43 2.20
C THR A 698 -3.19 1.60 1.65
N LEU A 699 -3.84 2.53 0.97
CA LEU A 699 -3.26 3.81 0.54
C LEU A 699 -3.46 4.85 1.64
N LYS A 700 -2.41 5.59 1.96
CA LYS A 700 -2.41 6.63 3.02
C LYS A 700 -1.89 7.96 2.49
N GLY A 701 -2.52 9.07 2.88
CA GLY A 701 -1.96 10.42 2.74
C GLY A 701 -2.14 11.08 1.35
N GLY A 702 -2.75 10.40 0.39
CA GLY A 702 -3.05 10.95 -0.94
C GLY A 702 -4.37 10.41 -1.49
N ALA A 703 -4.98 11.16 -2.40
CA ALA A 703 -6.22 10.76 -3.07
C ALA A 703 -5.95 9.69 -4.14
N LEU A 704 -6.92 8.81 -4.39
CA LEU A 704 -6.93 7.97 -5.59
C LEU A 704 -7.78 8.66 -6.67
N ILE A 705 -7.16 9.01 -7.80
CA ILE A 705 -7.80 9.82 -8.84
C ILE A 705 -7.88 9.04 -10.15
N VAL A 706 -9.06 8.94 -10.75
CA VAL A 706 -9.25 8.31 -12.07
C VAL A 706 -9.64 9.37 -13.10
N LYS A 707 -8.83 9.49 -14.16
CA LYS A 707 -8.99 10.49 -15.25
C LYS A 707 -9.04 9.87 -16.64
N THR A 708 -9.33 8.58 -16.72
CA THR A 708 -9.22 7.79 -17.95
C THR A 708 -10.37 6.80 -18.07
N ASN A 709 -10.28 5.86 -19.01
CA ASN A 709 -11.29 4.84 -19.25
C ASN A 709 -10.82 3.41 -19.00
N ASP A 710 -11.78 2.51 -18.86
CA ASP A 710 -11.58 1.06 -18.73
C ASP A 710 -10.73 0.68 -17.52
N VAL A 711 -11.29 0.97 -16.33
CA VAL A 711 -10.62 0.84 -15.04
C VAL A 711 -11.42 -0.06 -14.09
N ILE A 712 -10.82 -1.15 -13.62
CA ILE A 712 -11.36 -2.03 -12.59
C ILE A 712 -10.48 -1.88 -11.33
N ILE A 713 -11.08 -1.62 -10.17
CA ILE A 713 -10.35 -1.55 -8.89
C ILE A 713 -11.09 -2.36 -7.84
N ARG A 714 -10.41 -3.33 -7.23
CA ARG A 714 -11.01 -4.24 -6.25
C ARG A 714 -10.19 -4.42 -5.00
N HIS A 715 -10.85 -4.61 -3.86
CA HIS A 715 -10.26 -5.08 -2.60
C HIS A 715 -9.06 -4.28 -2.07
N ILE A 716 -9.03 -2.96 -2.30
CA ILE A 716 -8.03 -2.05 -1.70
C ILE A 716 -8.69 -1.04 -0.76
N ARG A 717 -7.88 -0.46 0.13
CA ARG A 717 -8.32 0.59 1.05
C ARG A 717 -7.66 1.92 0.71
N ILE A 718 -8.41 3.01 0.83
CA ILE A 718 -7.90 4.37 0.69
C ILE A 718 -8.29 5.14 1.95
N ARG A 719 -7.30 5.54 2.73
CA ARG A 719 -7.45 6.23 4.02
C ARG A 719 -6.64 7.53 3.96
N LEU A 720 -7.25 8.60 3.44
CA LEU A 720 -6.58 9.86 3.13
C LEU A 720 -5.99 10.51 4.39
N GLY A 721 -6.86 10.79 5.36
CA GLY A 721 -6.58 11.36 6.68
C GLY A 721 -6.42 12.87 6.74
N ASP A 722 -6.05 13.35 7.92
CA ASP A 722 -6.03 14.75 8.35
C ASP A 722 -4.77 15.54 7.96
N MET A 723 -3.85 14.92 7.22
CA MET A 723 -2.60 15.54 6.76
C MET A 723 -2.69 16.07 5.32
N ALA A 724 -3.77 15.79 4.60
CA ALA A 724 -3.98 16.25 3.24
C ALA A 724 -4.47 17.71 3.22
N ALA A 725 -4.35 18.40 2.09
CA ALA A 725 -5.13 19.62 1.85
C ALA A 725 -6.57 19.24 1.47
N ASP A 726 -7.49 20.21 1.41
CA ASP A 726 -8.90 20.04 1.06
C ASP A 726 -9.10 19.17 -0.21
N LYS A 727 -9.45 17.88 0.00
CA LYS A 727 -9.40 16.84 -1.03
C LYS A 727 -10.36 15.69 -0.75
N ASP A 728 -10.80 15.09 -1.85
CA ASP A 728 -11.51 13.82 -1.85
C ASP A 728 -10.57 12.63 -1.60
N THR A 729 -11.07 11.58 -0.94
CA THR A 729 -10.30 10.33 -0.79
C THR A 729 -10.24 9.56 -2.12
N VAL A 730 -11.36 9.46 -2.84
CA VAL A 730 -11.44 8.88 -4.19
C VAL A 730 -12.20 9.85 -5.11
N TYR A 731 -11.62 10.18 -6.27
CA TYR A 731 -12.22 11.10 -7.22
C TYR A 731 -12.12 10.59 -8.67
N LEU A 732 -13.27 10.48 -9.35
CA LEU A 732 -13.34 10.27 -10.80
C LEU A 732 -13.63 11.61 -11.47
N GLY A 733 -12.77 12.03 -12.40
CA GLY A 733 -12.93 13.29 -13.13
C GLY A 733 -12.87 13.06 -14.63
N GLY A 734 -14.03 13.04 -15.30
CA GLY A 734 -14.10 12.82 -16.75
C GLY A 734 -13.81 11.37 -17.18
N ALA A 735 -13.99 10.40 -16.28
CA ALA A 735 -13.68 8.99 -16.54
C ALA A 735 -14.84 8.25 -17.25
N SER A 736 -14.56 7.10 -17.87
CA SER A 736 -15.62 6.26 -18.43
C SER A 736 -15.34 4.76 -18.37
N ASN A 737 -16.36 3.92 -18.25
CA ASN A 737 -16.19 2.46 -18.09
C ASN A 737 -15.33 2.17 -16.85
N VAL A 738 -15.91 2.38 -15.67
CA VAL A 738 -15.18 2.22 -14.42
C VAL A 738 -15.99 1.38 -13.45
N ILE A 739 -15.35 0.41 -12.81
CA ILE A 739 -15.96 -0.34 -11.71
C ILE A 739 -15.04 -0.36 -10.49
N PHE A 740 -15.62 0.03 -9.36
CA PHE A 740 -15.06 -0.17 -8.03
C PHE A 740 -15.90 -1.23 -7.33
N ASP A 741 -15.26 -2.29 -6.86
CA ASP A 741 -15.91 -3.40 -6.17
C ASP A 741 -15.12 -3.76 -4.91
N HIS A 742 -15.77 -3.85 -3.76
CA HIS A 742 -15.09 -4.18 -2.50
C HIS A 742 -13.94 -3.21 -2.14
N VAL A 743 -14.15 -1.91 -2.28
CA VAL A 743 -13.18 -0.88 -1.87
C VAL A 743 -13.61 -0.24 -0.56
N SER A 744 -12.65 0.09 0.31
CA SER A 744 -12.93 0.87 1.54
C SER A 744 -12.29 2.24 1.44
N ALA A 745 -13.09 3.30 1.45
CA ALA A 745 -12.65 4.69 1.42
C ALA A 745 -13.04 5.40 2.72
N SER A 746 -12.12 6.15 3.31
CA SER A 746 -12.37 6.90 4.54
C SER A 746 -11.48 8.11 4.73
N TRP A 747 -11.83 8.92 5.74
CA TRP A 747 -11.04 10.03 6.27
C TRP A 747 -10.71 11.07 5.19
N SER A 748 -11.68 11.38 4.33
CA SER A 748 -11.55 12.52 3.41
C SER A 748 -11.57 13.82 4.17
N ILE A 749 -11.01 14.86 3.56
CA ILE A 749 -11.22 16.21 4.04
C ILE A 749 -12.50 16.73 3.38
N ASP A 750 -12.57 16.76 2.05
CA ASP A 750 -13.79 17.13 1.30
C ASP A 750 -14.74 15.90 1.18
N GLU A 751 -14.79 15.22 0.03
CA GLU A 751 -15.69 14.07 -0.17
C GLU A 751 -14.98 12.71 -0.15
N THR A 752 -15.59 11.69 0.47
CA THR A 752 -14.93 10.37 0.55
C THR A 752 -14.82 9.66 -0.79
N PHE A 753 -15.87 9.72 -1.63
CA PHE A 753 -15.89 9.02 -2.90
C PHE A 753 -16.81 9.74 -3.91
N SER A 754 -16.21 10.50 -4.82
CA SER A 754 -16.94 11.30 -5.80
C SER A 754 -16.71 10.85 -7.25
N ALA A 755 -17.73 11.05 -8.08
CA ALA A 755 -17.67 10.85 -9.51
C ALA A 755 -18.25 12.07 -10.24
N ALA A 756 -17.39 12.84 -10.88
CA ALA A 756 -17.74 14.05 -11.60
C ALA A 756 -17.47 13.90 -13.11
N ASP A 757 -18.44 14.33 -13.91
CA ASP A 757 -18.37 14.35 -15.38
C ASP A 757 -17.99 12.98 -15.99
N SER A 758 -18.31 11.89 -15.28
CA SER A 758 -17.91 10.51 -15.60
C SER A 758 -19.11 9.63 -15.96
N LYS A 759 -18.96 8.74 -16.94
CA LYS A 759 -20.05 7.90 -17.48
C LYS A 759 -19.77 6.40 -17.38
N ASP A 760 -20.81 5.60 -17.31
CA ASP A 760 -20.73 4.14 -17.29
C ASP A 760 -19.87 3.65 -16.10
N VAL A 761 -20.31 4.01 -14.89
CA VAL A 761 -19.60 3.76 -13.63
C VAL A 761 -20.44 2.86 -12.72
N SER A 762 -19.82 1.87 -12.10
CA SER A 762 -20.39 1.11 -10.99
C SER A 762 -19.53 1.25 -9.73
N ILE A 763 -20.16 1.62 -8.61
CA ILE A 763 -19.56 1.59 -7.27
C ILE A 763 -20.37 0.56 -6.48
N GLN A 764 -19.77 -0.61 -6.27
CA GLN A 764 -20.44 -1.75 -5.65
C GLN A 764 -19.69 -2.32 -4.44
N TRP A 765 -20.45 -2.90 -3.52
CA TRP A 765 -19.92 -3.65 -2.37
C TRP A 765 -18.83 -2.91 -1.60
N SER A 766 -18.89 -1.58 -1.48
CA SER A 766 -17.81 -0.77 -0.92
C SER A 766 -18.19 -0.13 0.42
N ILE A 767 -17.21 0.20 1.25
CA ILE A 767 -17.39 0.97 2.49
C ILE A 767 -16.93 2.41 2.22
N ILE A 768 -17.81 3.37 2.48
CA ILE A 768 -17.58 4.80 2.32
C ILE A 768 -17.91 5.44 3.67
N SER A 769 -16.90 5.84 4.42
CA SER A 769 -17.13 6.16 5.84
C SER A 769 -16.21 7.24 6.38
N GLU A 770 -16.67 7.88 7.45
CA GLU A 770 -15.87 8.79 8.27
C GLU A 770 -15.13 9.90 7.48
N PRO A 771 -15.80 10.69 6.62
CA PRO A 771 -15.24 11.96 6.20
C PRO A 771 -14.98 12.85 7.43
N LEU A 772 -13.85 13.56 7.45
CA LEU A 772 -13.41 14.35 8.59
C LEU A 772 -14.16 15.68 8.61
N ASN A 773 -15.04 15.82 9.60
CA ASN A 773 -16.04 16.89 9.59
C ASN A 773 -15.43 18.27 9.85
N ASN A 774 -14.40 18.40 10.68
CA ASN A 774 -13.74 19.67 10.97
C ASN A 774 -12.21 19.58 10.86
N ALA A 775 -11.71 19.33 9.64
CA ALA A 775 -10.30 19.11 9.34
C ALA A 775 -9.68 20.17 8.39
N GLY A 776 -9.95 21.47 8.63
CA GLY A 776 -9.30 22.56 7.88
C GLY A 776 -10.12 23.20 6.76
N HIS A 777 -11.44 23.00 6.78
CA HIS A 777 -12.39 23.55 5.81
C HIS A 777 -12.49 25.08 5.86
N VAL A 778 -12.33 25.74 4.71
CA VAL A 778 -12.49 27.21 4.58
C VAL A 778 -13.93 27.65 4.91
N ASP A 779 -14.91 26.80 4.61
CA ASP A 779 -16.34 27.07 4.76
C ASP A 779 -16.97 26.48 6.04
N GLY A 780 -16.16 25.90 6.95
CA GLY A 780 -16.63 25.21 8.16
C GLY A 780 -16.93 23.73 7.96
N GLU A 781 -17.68 23.11 8.88
CA GLU A 781 -17.84 21.64 8.93
C GLU A 781 -18.33 20.99 7.62
N HIS A 782 -17.50 20.13 6.98
CA HIS A 782 -17.71 19.60 5.62
C HIS A 782 -17.48 18.07 5.49
N GLY A 783 -17.87 17.26 6.49
CA GLY A 783 -17.67 15.81 6.44
C GLY A 783 -18.62 15.08 5.48
N PHE A 784 -18.38 15.10 4.16
CA PHE A 784 -19.31 14.56 3.15
C PHE A 784 -18.83 13.26 2.50
N CYS A 785 -19.77 12.38 2.15
CA CYS A 785 -19.40 11.05 1.64
C CYS A 785 -19.24 10.97 0.12
N SER A 786 -20.24 11.32 -0.69
CA SER A 786 -20.15 11.16 -2.16
C SER A 786 -20.84 12.27 -2.93
N LEU A 787 -20.14 12.86 -3.89
CA LEU A 787 -20.74 13.71 -4.93
C LEU A 787 -20.74 13.00 -6.29
N ILE A 788 -21.92 12.64 -6.78
CA ILE A 788 -22.14 12.10 -8.12
C ILE A 788 -22.70 13.23 -9.00
N ARG A 789 -21.89 13.75 -9.94
CA ARG A 789 -22.22 14.98 -10.68
C ARG A 789 -21.93 14.89 -12.18
N GLY A 790 -22.83 15.39 -13.02
CA GLY A 790 -22.53 15.72 -14.43
C GLY A 790 -22.87 14.63 -15.45
N ASN A 791 -21.92 14.34 -16.34
CA ASN A 791 -22.09 13.46 -17.51
C ASN A 791 -22.27 11.95 -17.13
N THR A 792 -23.38 11.56 -16.50
CA THR A 792 -23.46 10.31 -15.72
C THR A 792 -24.43 9.24 -16.24
N ASN A 793 -23.92 8.02 -16.39
CA ASN A 793 -24.63 6.75 -16.17
C ASN A 793 -23.91 6.07 -14.98
N VAL A 794 -24.47 6.16 -13.77
CA VAL A 794 -23.76 5.73 -12.55
C VAL A 794 -24.65 4.82 -11.71
N SER A 795 -24.15 3.65 -11.32
CA SER A 795 -24.80 2.74 -10.38
C SER A 795 -24.01 2.74 -9.07
N VAL A 796 -24.66 3.10 -7.96
CA VAL A 796 -24.13 3.03 -6.60
C VAL A 796 -24.97 1.99 -5.88
N HIS A 797 -24.44 0.79 -5.65
CA HIS A 797 -25.22 -0.29 -5.04
C HIS A 797 -24.48 -1.18 -4.04
N HIS A 798 -25.20 -1.72 -3.06
CA HIS A 798 -24.64 -2.63 -2.05
C HIS A 798 -23.48 -2.03 -1.24
N ASN A 799 -23.44 -0.71 -1.10
CA ASN A 799 -22.40 -0.01 -0.34
C ASN A 799 -22.87 0.31 1.09
N LEU A 800 -21.91 0.42 2.00
CA LEU A 800 -22.11 0.98 3.33
C LEU A 800 -21.62 2.43 3.35
N TYR A 801 -22.53 3.35 3.62
CA TYR A 801 -22.27 4.74 3.98
C TYR A 801 -22.40 4.91 5.50
N ALA A 802 -21.35 5.33 6.19
CA ALA A 802 -21.37 5.47 7.65
C ALA A 802 -20.68 6.74 8.16
N HIS A 803 -21.28 7.37 9.17
CA HIS A 803 -20.71 8.54 9.86
C HIS A 803 -20.45 9.73 8.91
N CYS A 804 -21.38 9.96 7.99
CA CYS A 804 -21.32 11.02 6.98
C CYS A 804 -22.18 12.21 7.43
N LYS A 805 -21.68 13.44 7.51
CA LYS A 805 -22.57 14.58 7.79
C LYS A 805 -23.67 14.73 6.73
N ARG A 806 -23.32 14.56 5.44
CA ARG A 806 -24.25 14.65 4.30
C ARG A 806 -23.71 13.85 3.10
N ARG A 807 -24.52 13.78 2.04
CA ARG A 807 -24.18 13.27 0.70
C ARG A 807 -23.91 11.77 0.72
N SER A 808 -24.91 10.99 1.11
CA SER A 808 -24.81 9.53 1.16
C SER A 808 -25.79 8.86 0.19
N PRO A 809 -25.63 8.96 -1.14
CA PRO A 809 -24.82 9.92 -1.90
C PRO A 809 -25.57 11.24 -2.16
N GLN A 810 -24.87 12.27 -2.67
CA GLN A 810 -25.50 13.39 -3.36
C GLN A 810 -25.45 13.19 -4.88
N LEU A 811 -26.61 13.32 -5.52
CA LEU A 811 -26.80 13.26 -6.96
C LEU A 811 -26.96 14.69 -7.49
N SER A 812 -26.22 15.06 -8.52
CA SER A 812 -26.25 16.39 -9.11
C SER A 812 -26.03 16.34 -10.61
N ASP A 813 -26.52 17.32 -11.34
CA ASP A 813 -26.24 17.44 -12.76
C ASP A 813 -25.14 18.49 -13.04
N LYS A 814 -24.67 18.55 -14.27
CA LYS A 814 -23.75 19.57 -14.79
C LYS A 814 -23.72 19.46 -16.32
N GLY A 815 -23.76 20.60 -17.02
CA GLY A 815 -23.73 20.63 -18.48
C GLY A 815 -25.06 20.22 -19.14
N SER A 816 -24.98 19.76 -20.39
CA SER A 816 -26.14 19.53 -21.28
C SER A 816 -26.56 18.05 -21.45
N ASN A 817 -26.00 17.12 -20.66
CA ASN A 817 -26.22 15.68 -20.81
C ASN A 817 -27.33 15.18 -19.90
N GLN A 818 -28.09 14.14 -20.29
CA GLN A 818 -29.19 13.55 -19.50
C GLN A 818 -28.68 12.50 -18.50
N PRO A 819 -28.45 12.86 -17.22
CA PRO A 819 -27.90 11.91 -16.26
C PRO A 819 -28.91 10.79 -15.93
N LYS A 820 -28.41 9.55 -15.84
CA LYS A 820 -29.09 8.41 -15.23
C LYS A 820 -28.27 7.91 -14.05
N VAL A 821 -28.82 7.99 -12.85
CA VAL A 821 -28.13 7.51 -11.65
C VAL A 821 -28.99 6.56 -10.86
N GLN A 822 -28.39 5.47 -10.40
CA GLN A 822 -29.05 4.45 -9.60
C GLN A 822 -28.40 4.36 -8.23
N VAL A 823 -29.22 4.40 -7.18
CA VAL A 823 -28.83 4.23 -5.78
C VAL A 823 -29.64 3.05 -5.24
N ILE A 824 -29.05 1.86 -5.22
CA ILE A 824 -29.79 0.60 -5.02
C ILE A 824 -29.18 -0.20 -3.86
N ASN A 825 -29.98 -0.65 -2.90
CA ASN A 825 -29.53 -1.57 -1.85
C ASN A 825 -28.29 -1.12 -1.06
N ASN A 826 -28.14 0.19 -0.82
CA ASN A 826 -27.10 0.72 0.07
C ASN A 826 -27.61 0.83 1.51
N VAL A 827 -26.69 0.74 2.46
CA VAL A 827 -26.94 1.03 3.88
C VAL A 827 -26.36 2.39 4.21
N MET A 828 -27.17 3.27 4.79
CA MET A 828 -26.80 4.64 5.14
C MET A 828 -27.03 4.84 6.63
N TYR A 829 -25.94 5.00 7.38
CA TYR A 829 -25.93 5.03 8.84
C TYR A 829 -25.29 6.32 9.37
N ASP A 830 -25.88 6.87 10.44
CA ASP A 830 -25.36 8.01 11.20
C ASP A 830 -25.09 9.25 10.32
N TYR A 831 -26.06 9.57 9.45
CA TYR A 831 -26.05 10.81 8.68
C TYR A 831 -26.72 11.96 9.44
N PHE A 832 -26.23 13.19 9.28
CA PHE A 832 -26.70 14.34 10.07
C PHE A 832 -27.69 15.26 9.33
N ASP A 833 -27.36 15.69 8.11
CA ASP A 833 -28.18 16.65 7.33
C ASP A 833 -29.20 15.97 6.41
N SER A 834 -28.83 14.85 5.79
CA SER A 834 -29.68 14.04 4.89
C SER A 834 -28.94 12.77 4.50
N GLY A 835 -29.68 11.69 4.22
CA GLY A 835 -29.12 10.49 3.62
C GLY A 835 -28.78 10.73 2.14
N THR A 836 -29.68 10.33 1.24
CA THR A 836 -29.55 10.61 -0.18
C THR A 836 -29.98 12.05 -0.46
N ARG A 837 -29.18 12.79 -1.22
CA ARG A 837 -29.52 14.15 -1.64
C ARG A 837 -29.59 14.24 -3.15
N VAL A 838 -30.61 14.89 -3.70
CA VAL A 838 -30.72 15.15 -5.13
C VAL A 838 -30.73 16.66 -5.36
N VAL A 839 -29.85 17.15 -6.22
CA VAL A 839 -29.73 18.57 -6.57
C VAL A 839 -29.89 18.70 -8.08
N ALA A 840 -30.89 19.46 -8.53
CA ALA A 840 -31.18 19.64 -9.95
C ALA A 840 -31.81 21.01 -10.22
N GLY A 841 -31.47 21.61 -11.37
CA GLY A 841 -32.17 22.78 -11.91
C GLY A 841 -31.83 24.13 -11.25
N ASN A 842 -30.64 24.32 -10.68
CA ASN A 842 -30.16 25.64 -10.25
C ASN A 842 -29.45 26.41 -11.41
N THR A 843 -29.11 27.68 -11.22
CA THR A 843 -28.48 28.56 -12.24
C THR A 843 -27.10 28.12 -12.76
N TYR A 844 -26.42 27.17 -12.10
CA TYR A 844 -25.19 26.54 -12.59
C TYR A 844 -25.45 25.35 -13.53
N TYR A 845 -26.71 24.94 -13.71
CA TYR A 845 -27.12 23.71 -14.38
C TYR A 845 -28.09 23.96 -15.55
N SER A 846 -28.08 23.09 -16.56
CA SER A 846 -28.85 23.32 -17.79
C SER A 846 -30.36 23.14 -17.55
N ALA A 847 -31.12 24.21 -17.68
CA ALA A 847 -32.58 24.22 -17.52
C ALA A 847 -33.35 23.39 -18.57
N SER A 848 -32.66 22.79 -19.57
CA SER A 848 -33.27 22.10 -20.71
C SER A 848 -33.02 20.58 -20.75
N VAL A 849 -32.45 20.01 -19.70
CA VAL A 849 -32.03 18.60 -19.64
C VAL A 849 -32.99 17.80 -18.78
N LEU A 850 -33.41 16.61 -19.24
CA LEU A 850 -34.18 15.64 -18.44
C LEU A 850 -33.25 14.72 -17.64
N ARG A 851 -33.52 14.53 -16.35
CA ARG A 851 -32.68 13.79 -15.39
C ARG A 851 -33.43 12.59 -14.82
N TYR A 852 -32.72 11.49 -14.59
CA TYR A 852 -33.33 10.22 -14.17
C TYR A 852 -32.60 9.65 -12.95
N TYR A 853 -33.34 9.38 -11.88
CA TYR A 853 -32.80 8.86 -10.62
C TYR A 853 -33.62 7.66 -10.12
N ASP A 854 -32.99 6.49 -10.04
CA ASP A 854 -33.56 5.31 -9.39
C ASP A 854 -33.03 5.25 -7.95
N ILE A 855 -33.91 5.29 -6.95
CA ILE A 855 -33.54 5.13 -5.52
C ILE A 855 -34.34 3.95 -4.98
N ILE A 856 -33.70 2.79 -4.85
CA ILE A 856 -34.39 1.51 -4.65
C ILE A 856 -33.80 0.73 -3.47
N ASN A 857 -34.66 0.26 -2.56
CA ASN A 857 -34.33 -0.69 -1.49
C ASN A 857 -33.14 -0.31 -0.59
N ASN A 858 -32.86 0.99 -0.43
CA ASN A 858 -31.82 1.45 0.49
C ASN A 858 -32.33 1.43 1.95
N LYS A 859 -31.42 1.14 2.88
CA LYS A 859 -31.67 1.18 4.31
C LYS A 859 -31.09 2.46 4.91
N TYR A 860 -31.96 3.29 5.47
CA TYR A 860 -31.61 4.53 6.17
C TYR A 860 -31.72 4.34 7.68
N ILE A 861 -30.67 4.68 8.41
CA ILE A 861 -30.61 4.57 9.87
C ILE A 861 -29.95 5.83 10.41
N ILE A 862 -30.64 6.54 11.29
CA ILE A 862 -30.15 7.78 11.89
C ILE A 862 -30.17 7.70 13.42
N LYS A 863 -29.27 8.45 14.05
CA LYS A 863 -29.14 8.58 15.50
C LYS A 863 -30.03 9.70 16.08
N ASP A 864 -30.19 10.81 15.35
CA ASP A 864 -30.97 11.98 15.78
C ASP A 864 -32.16 12.30 14.84
N ILE A 865 -33.25 12.82 15.40
CA ILE A 865 -34.50 13.10 14.68
C ILE A 865 -34.44 14.50 14.07
N ASN A 866 -34.01 14.70 12.80
CA ASN A 866 -34.58 15.75 11.92
C ASN A 866 -34.10 15.92 10.46
N PRO A 867 -33.38 15.01 9.79
CA PRO A 867 -33.21 15.16 8.34
C PRO A 867 -34.09 14.20 7.54
N ALA A 868 -34.49 14.64 6.34
CA ALA A 868 -35.10 13.77 5.35
C ALA A 868 -34.11 12.68 4.90
N GLU A 869 -34.58 11.44 4.79
CA GLU A 869 -33.82 10.32 4.25
C GLU A 869 -33.45 10.57 2.78
N ILE A 870 -34.40 11.09 2.00
CA ILE A 870 -34.21 11.56 0.64
C ILE A 870 -34.51 13.07 0.60
N TYR A 871 -33.47 13.88 0.46
CA TYR A 871 -33.60 15.33 0.39
C TYR A 871 -33.47 15.84 -1.04
N LEU A 872 -34.50 16.52 -1.55
CA LEU A 872 -34.48 17.16 -2.86
C LEU A 872 -34.20 18.66 -2.68
N ALA A 873 -33.11 19.14 -3.27
CA ALA A 873 -32.65 20.52 -3.14
C ALA A 873 -32.74 21.27 -4.47
N SER A 874 -33.39 22.44 -4.47
CA SER A 874 -33.74 23.25 -5.65
C SER A 874 -35.05 22.81 -6.33
N ASP A 875 -35.42 23.47 -7.42
CA ASP A 875 -36.75 23.38 -8.04
C ASP A 875 -37.01 22.04 -8.76
N MET A 876 -36.00 21.15 -8.84
CA MET A 876 -36.10 19.82 -9.44
C MET A 876 -36.65 19.82 -10.89
N ILE A 877 -36.48 20.93 -11.60
CA ILE A 877 -36.99 21.12 -12.95
C ILE A 877 -36.46 20.00 -13.85
N LEU A 878 -37.32 19.43 -14.70
CA LEU A 878 -36.98 18.35 -15.62
C LEU A 878 -36.24 17.18 -14.94
N SER A 879 -36.73 16.73 -13.79
CA SER A 879 -36.19 15.56 -13.08
C SER A 879 -37.26 14.50 -12.91
N LYS A 880 -36.86 13.23 -13.02
CA LYS A 880 -37.70 12.05 -12.83
C LYS A 880 -37.07 11.11 -11.81
N LEU A 881 -37.83 10.75 -10.79
CA LEU A 881 -37.41 9.93 -9.67
C LEU A 881 -38.28 8.68 -9.59
N TYR A 882 -37.64 7.51 -9.58
CA TYR A 882 -38.29 6.25 -9.25
C TYR A 882 -37.83 5.82 -7.85
N ILE A 883 -38.75 5.87 -6.89
CA ILE A 883 -38.48 5.60 -5.47
C ILE A 883 -39.27 4.36 -5.08
N LYS A 884 -38.58 3.32 -4.59
CA LYS A 884 -39.25 2.06 -4.23
C LYS A 884 -38.51 1.25 -3.16
N GLY A 885 -39.26 0.70 -2.21
CA GLY A 885 -38.81 -0.28 -1.21
C GLY A 885 -37.73 0.20 -0.25
N ASN A 886 -37.44 1.50 -0.22
CA ASN A 886 -36.50 2.09 0.73
C ASN A 886 -37.11 2.07 2.14
N ILE A 887 -36.29 1.83 3.16
CA ILE A 887 -36.75 1.78 4.56
C ILE A 887 -35.92 2.73 5.41
N GLY A 888 -36.60 3.53 6.22
CA GLY A 888 -35.98 4.53 7.10
C GLY A 888 -36.90 4.92 8.26
N PRO A 889 -36.47 5.84 9.13
CA PRO A 889 -37.28 6.34 10.24
C PRO A 889 -38.71 6.80 9.88
N GLN A 890 -38.88 7.52 8.77
CA GLN A 890 -40.17 8.03 8.28
C GLN A 890 -40.98 6.98 7.53
N ARG A 891 -40.32 5.92 7.06
CA ARG A 891 -40.94 4.76 6.40
C ARG A 891 -40.34 3.46 6.96
N PRO A 892 -40.70 3.07 8.19
CA PRO A 892 -40.07 1.94 8.88
C PRO A 892 -40.43 0.57 8.29
N ASN A 893 -41.45 0.50 7.42
CA ASN A 893 -41.88 -0.74 6.76
C ASN A 893 -42.59 -0.41 5.43
N ASN A 894 -42.92 -1.46 4.66
CA ASN A 894 -43.51 -1.34 3.33
C ASN A 894 -45.03 -1.02 3.30
N THR A 895 -45.67 -0.76 4.44
CA THR A 895 -47.11 -0.42 4.48
C THR A 895 -47.39 1.06 4.25
N LEU A 896 -46.36 1.91 4.40
CA LEU A 896 -46.45 3.34 4.18
C LEU A 896 -46.02 3.70 2.75
N ASP A 897 -46.46 4.89 2.32
CA ASP A 897 -46.15 5.46 1.03
C ASP A 897 -44.63 5.57 0.81
N GLU A 898 -44.16 5.21 -0.39
CA GLU A 898 -42.74 5.29 -0.79
C GLU A 898 -42.18 6.71 -0.63
N TRP A 899 -43.03 7.71 -0.87
CA TRP A 899 -42.66 9.12 -0.78
C TRP A 899 -42.61 9.67 0.64
N ALA A 900 -42.95 8.89 1.67
CA ALA A 900 -42.83 9.31 3.06
C ALA A 900 -41.38 9.61 3.49
N LEU A 901 -40.39 9.07 2.76
CA LEU A 901 -38.96 9.31 2.98
C LEU A 901 -38.45 10.60 2.32
N VAL A 902 -39.25 11.18 1.42
CA VAL A 902 -38.86 12.36 0.64
C VAL A 902 -39.24 13.60 1.41
N GLY A 903 -38.27 14.50 1.64
CA GLY A 903 -38.50 15.78 2.29
C GLY A 903 -39.61 16.57 1.57
N ASN A 904 -40.52 17.17 2.33
CA ASN A 904 -41.63 17.95 1.78
C ASN A 904 -41.17 19.39 1.50
N ASP A 905 -41.37 19.89 0.27
CA ASP A 905 -41.01 21.25 -0.14
C ASP A 905 -41.99 21.76 -1.20
N SER A 906 -42.43 23.01 -1.07
CA SER A 906 -43.42 23.62 -1.96
C SER A 906 -42.92 23.91 -3.38
N ARG A 907 -41.61 23.81 -3.65
CA ARG A 907 -41.01 24.09 -4.97
C ARG A 907 -41.33 23.04 -6.03
N TYR A 908 -41.75 21.84 -5.63
CA TYR A 908 -42.06 20.73 -6.52
C TYR A 908 -43.27 19.94 -6.03
N SER A 909 -43.83 19.10 -6.90
CA SER A 909 -44.90 18.16 -6.55
C SER A 909 -44.55 16.74 -7.01
N ARG A 910 -45.05 15.74 -6.27
CA ARG A 910 -44.86 14.33 -6.60
C ARG A 910 -45.24 14.01 -8.04
N SER A 911 -46.38 14.49 -8.53
CA SER A 911 -46.84 14.23 -9.91
C SER A 911 -45.89 14.77 -10.98
N GLN A 912 -45.12 15.82 -10.69
CA GLN A 912 -44.09 16.34 -11.59
C GLN A 912 -42.86 15.42 -11.64
N LEU A 913 -42.46 14.87 -10.49
CA LEU A 913 -41.19 14.19 -10.30
C LEU A 913 -41.27 12.67 -10.44
N GLU A 914 -42.38 12.06 -10.05
CA GLU A 914 -42.50 10.61 -9.99
C GLU A 914 -42.42 9.96 -11.37
N ALA A 915 -41.72 8.83 -11.41
CA ALA A 915 -41.76 7.87 -12.49
C ALA A 915 -42.39 6.57 -12.03
N SER A 916 -43.05 5.87 -12.96
CA SER A 916 -43.78 4.63 -12.69
C SER A 916 -42.93 3.37 -12.78
N ALA A 917 -41.72 3.47 -13.33
CA ALA A 917 -40.80 2.36 -13.55
C ALA A 917 -39.34 2.84 -13.49
N PRO A 918 -38.39 1.95 -13.17
CA PRO A 918 -36.97 2.30 -13.17
C PRO A 918 -36.48 2.62 -14.59
N PHE A 919 -35.48 3.50 -14.71
CA PHE A 919 -35.11 4.10 -16.00
C PHE A 919 -34.13 3.29 -16.85
N ALA A 920 -33.44 2.30 -16.25
CA ALA A 920 -32.52 1.43 -16.99
C ALA A 920 -32.46 0.02 -16.33
N PRO A 921 -32.67 -1.06 -17.10
CA PRO A 921 -32.34 -2.40 -16.64
C PRO A 921 -30.82 -2.57 -16.72
N THR A 922 -30.14 -2.33 -15.60
CA THR A 922 -28.66 -2.45 -15.49
C THR A 922 -28.21 -3.80 -14.94
N GLY A 923 -29.17 -4.71 -14.68
CA GLY A 923 -28.88 -6.05 -14.17
C GLY A 923 -28.39 -6.08 -12.73
N VAL A 924 -28.54 -4.98 -11.97
CA VAL A 924 -28.26 -4.96 -10.53
C VAL A 924 -29.24 -5.89 -9.82
N THR A 925 -28.71 -6.90 -9.12
CA THR A 925 -29.51 -7.79 -8.28
C THR A 925 -30.08 -6.98 -7.14
N THR A 926 -31.37 -7.15 -6.83
CA THR A 926 -32.02 -6.36 -5.78
C THR A 926 -32.56 -7.23 -4.67
N TYR A 927 -32.39 -6.77 -3.43
CA TYR A 927 -32.94 -7.36 -2.21
C TYR A 927 -33.90 -6.37 -1.55
N ASP A 928 -34.79 -6.79 -0.65
CA ASP A 928 -35.47 -5.82 0.21
C ASP A 928 -34.45 -5.13 1.15
N ALA A 929 -34.80 -3.95 1.67
CA ALA A 929 -33.87 -3.11 2.43
C ALA A 929 -33.34 -3.76 3.73
N ASP A 930 -34.11 -4.64 4.38
CA ASP A 930 -33.67 -5.32 5.61
C ASP A 930 -32.72 -6.48 5.30
N THR A 931 -33.01 -7.26 4.25
CA THR A 931 -32.08 -8.27 3.73
C THR A 931 -30.78 -7.62 3.24
N SER A 932 -30.89 -6.49 2.54
CA SER A 932 -29.76 -5.69 2.07
C SER A 932 -28.89 -5.19 3.21
N TYR A 933 -29.48 -4.81 4.34
CA TYR A 933 -28.73 -4.41 5.55
C TYR A 933 -27.77 -5.51 6.00
N GLU A 934 -28.26 -6.74 6.15
CA GLU A 934 -27.41 -7.85 6.61
C GLU A 934 -26.34 -8.23 5.59
N ILE A 935 -26.71 -8.28 4.32
CA ILE A 935 -25.81 -8.67 3.24
C ILE A 935 -24.67 -7.64 3.06
N VAL A 936 -24.99 -6.35 3.03
CA VAL A 936 -24.00 -5.27 2.89
C VAL A 936 -23.05 -5.25 4.09
N LEU A 937 -23.55 -5.37 5.32
CA LEU A 937 -22.68 -5.40 6.50
C LEU A 937 -21.76 -6.61 6.53
N ASN A 938 -22.16 -7.74 5.94
CA ASN A 938 -21.31 -8.93 5.87
C ASN A 938 -20.28 -8.87 4.74
N GLN A 939 -20.59 -8.21 3.62
CA GLN A 939 -19.79 -8.35 2.39
C GLN A 939 -19.10 -7.06 1.91
N ALA A 940 -19.58 -5.85 2.24
CA ALA A 940 -19.00 -4.63 1.68
C ALA A 940 -17.56 -4.28 2.16
N GLY A 941 -16.84 -3.48 1.38
CA GLY A 941 -15.48 -3.02 1.67
C GLY A 941 -14.41 -4.00 1.21
N ALA A 942 -13.14 -3.71 1.51
CA ALA A 942 -12.03 -4.57 1.17
C ALA A 942 -12.03 -5.84 2.02
N THR A 943 -12.78 -6.85 1.58
CA THR A 943 -12.97 -8.14 2.27
C THR A 943 -11.92 -9.19 1.98
N LEU A 944 -11.13 -9.02 0.92
CA LEU A 944 -10.01 -9.90 0.58
C LEU A 944 -8.70 -9.12 0.69
N PRO A 945 -7.66 -9.70 1.33
CA PRO A 945 -7.68 -10.98 2.05
C PRO A 945 -8.57 -11.01 3.30
N GLN A 946 -8.81 -9.84 3.90
CA GLN A 946 -9.69 -9.65 5.06
C GLN A 946 -9.94 -8.15 5.25
N ARG A 947 -11.07 -7.75 5.86
CA ARG A 947 -11.28 -6.38 6.35
C ARG A 947 -10.27 -6.01 7.43
N ASP A 948 -9.82 -4.76 7.45
CA ASP A 948 -8.97 -4.25 8.53
C ASP A 948 -9.81 -3.88 9.77
N VAL A 949 -9.12 -3.50 10.87
CA VAL A 949 -9.78 -3.17 12.14
C VAL A 949 -10.69 -1.94 12.06
N VAL A 950 -10.48 -1.05 11.09
CA VAL A 950 -11.32 0.15 10.94
C VAL A 950 -12.62 -0.24 10.23
N ASP A 951 -12.56 -1.01 9.15
CA ASP A 951 -13.78 -1.50 8.47
C ASP A 951 -14.62 -2.39 9.42
N GLN A 952 -13.95 -3.24 10.21
CA GLN A 952 -14.61 -4.05 11.24
C GLN A 952 -15.28 -3.19 12.31
N ARG A 953 -14.61 -2.13 12.78
CA ARG A 953 -15.17 -1.18 13.75
C ARG A 953 -16.40 -0.49 13.17
N VAL A 954 -16.31 0.08 11.97
CA VAL A 954 -17.44 0.79 11.33
C VAL A 954 -18.64 -0.13 11.18
N VAL A 955 -18.45 -1.38 10.72
CA VAL A 955 -19.54 -2.36 10.63
C VAL A 955 -20.12 -2.68 12.01
N SER A 956 -19.27 -2.85 13.03
CA SER A 956 -19.71 -3.08 14.41
C SER A 956 -20.52 -1.90 14.95
N GLU A 957 -20.09 -0.67 14.69
CA GLU A 957 -20.78 0.56 15.10
C GLU A 957 -22.16 0.66 14.45
N VAL A 958 -22.30 0.29 13.18
CA VAL A 958 -23.60 0.24 12.49
C VAL A 958 -24.51 -0.83 13.11
N ARG A 959 -23.98 -2.02 13.43
CA ARG A 959 -24.76 -3.12 14.07
C ARG A 959 -25.23 -2.75 15.47
N THR A 960 -24.35 -2.13 16.25
CA THR A 960 -24.61 -1.76 17.65
C THR A 960 -25.26 -0.39 17.79
N LYS A 961 -25.42 0.33 16.68
CA LYS A 961 -25.94 1.71 16.62
C LYS A 961 -25.13 2.67 17.50
N THR A 962 -23.80 2.50 17.49
CA THR A 962 -22.83 3.35 18.18
C THR A 962 -21.98 4.15 17.18
N GLY A 963 -20.86 4.72 17.62
CA GLY A 963 -20.02 5.59 16.80
C GLY A 963 -20.55 7.02 16.69
N GLN A 964 -19.85 7.82 15.90
CA GLN A 964 -20.17 9.22 15.64
C GLN A 964 -19.39 9.75 14.42
N ILE A 965 -19.87 10.83 13.83
CA ILE A 965 -19.12 11.67 12.91
C ILE A 965 -17.87 12.22 13.63
N ILE A 966 -16.70 12.09 12.99
CA ILE A 966 -15.39 12.44 13.57
C ILE A 966 -14.76 13.66 12.89
N ASP A 967 -13.86 14.34 13.59
CA ASP A 967 -13.20 15.57 13.10
C ASP A 967 -11.76 15.35 12.62
N CYS A 968 -11.06 14.31 13.11
CA CYS A 968 -9.71 13.97 12.66
C CYS A 968 -9.37 12.51 12.94
N VAL A 969 -8.18 12.08 12.48
CA VAL A 969 -7.72 10.69 12.58
C VAL A 969 -6.99 10.42 13.89
N THR A 970 -6.24 11.41 14.42
CA THR A 970 -5.54 11.31 15.72
C THR A 970 -5.53 12.64 16.50
N GLY A 971 -5.58 12.58 17.84
CA GLY A 971 -5.27 13.74 18.69
C GLY A 971 -6.37 14.82 18.84
N CYS A 972 -7.61 14.56 18.42
CA CYS A 972 -8.72 15.52 18.55
C CYS A 972 -9.35 15.59 19.93
N THR A 973 -9.96 16.74 20.23
CA THR A 973 -10.84 16.97 21.38
C THR A 973 -12.18 16.23 21.26
N LYS A 974 -12.63 15.94 20.04
CA LYS A 974 -13.73 15.00 19.74
C LYS A 974 -13.15 13.73 19.09
N SER A 975 -13.21 12.63 19.83
CA SER A 975 -13.04 11.22 19.41
C SER A 975 -12.26 10.95 18.12
N ALA A 976 -10.98 10.58 18.27
CA ALA A 976 -10.19 10.05 17.17
C ALA A 976 -10.39 8.52 17.03
N PRO A 977 -10.39 7.95 15.81
CA PRO A 977 -10.51 6.51 15.56
C PRO A 977 -9.27 5.70 15.94
N GLY A 978 -8.22 6.33 16.48
CA GLY A 978 -7.00 5.66 16.94
C GLY A 978 -5.88 5.56 15.90
N GLY A 979 -5.99 6.28 14.78
CA GLY A 979 -4.96 6.30 13.75
C GLY A 979 -5.14 5.30 12.62
N TRP A 980 -4.20 5.32 11.66
CA TRP A 980 -4.11 4.29 10.63
C TRP A 980 -3.74 2.94 11.25
N PRO A 981 -4.44 1.86 10.91
CA PRO A 981 -4.16 0.55 11.48
C PRO A 981 -2.85 -0.02 10.96
N THR A 982 -2.18 -0.86 11.74
CA THR A 982 -1.11 -1.70 11.21
C THR A 982 -1.73 -2.77 10.31
N ILE A 983 -1.22 -2.88 9.08
CA ILE A 983 -1.62 -3.92 8.13
C ILE A 983 -0.57 -5.02 8.16
N ALA A 984 -0.99 -6.24 8.50
CA ALA A 984 -0.10 -7.38 8.61
C ALA A 984 0.56 -7.68 7.24
N SER A 985 1.87 -7.88 7.24
CA SER A 985 2.57 -8.47 6.10
C SER A 985 2.08 -9.92 5.89
N GLY A 986 2.34 -10.47 4.71
CA GLY A 986 2.13 -11.89 4.45
C GLY A 986 3.14 -12.44 3.46
N THR A 987 3.16 -13.77 3.33
CA THR A 987 4.00 -14.43 2.33
C THR A 987 3.25 -14.43 0.99
N PRO A 988 3.82 -13.89 -0.10
CA PRO A 988 3.20 -13.98 -1.41
C PRO A 988 3.11 -15.42 -1.88
N TYR A 989 2.14 -15.71 -2.75
CA TYR A 989 2.06 -17.00 -3.44
C TYR A 989 3.26 -17.16 -4.40
N THR A 990 3.73 -18.39 -4.55
CA THR A 990 4.73 -18.74 -5.57
C THR A 990 4.08 -18.70 -6.95
N ASP A 991 4.79 -18.09 -7.88
CA ASP A 991 4.39 -17.82 -9.26
C ASP A 991 5.69 -17.84 -10.07
N SER A 992 6.01 -19.01 -10.62
CA SER A 992 7.32 -19.33 -11.17
C SER A 992 7.51 -18.79 -12.59
N ASP A 993 6.43 -18.58 -13.33
CA ASP A 993 6.42 -18.10 -14.72
C ASP A 993 5.97 -16.63 -14.86
N TYR A 994 5.59 -15.99 -13.74
CA TYR A 994 5.25 -14.57 -13.59
C TYR A 994 4.01 -14.17 -14.37
N ASP A 995 3.02 -15.06 -14.44
CA ASP A 995 1.76 -14.83 -15.14
C ASP A 995 0.63 -14.33 -14.22
N GLY A 996 0.94 -14.16 -12.92
CA GLY A 996 0.03 -13.64 -11.91
C GLY A 996 -0.80 -14.70 -11.20
N MET A 997 -0.71 -15.97 -11.60
CA MET A 997 -1.40 -17.10 -10.99
C MET A 997 -0.48 -17.86 -10.02
N ALA A 998 -1.05 -18.61 -9.09
CA ALA A 998 -0.25 -19.40 -8.16
C ALA A 998 0.09 -20.77 -8.74
N ASP A 999 1.36 -21.19 -8.64
CA ASP A 999 1.85 -22.47 -9.18
C ASP A 999 0.98 -23.66 -8.77
N ASN A 1000 0.52 -23.68 -7.51
CA ASN A 1000 -0.31 -24.76 -6.99
C ASN A 1000 -1.72 -24.77 -7.57
N TRP A 1001 -2.29 -23.61 -7.88
CA TRP A 1001 -3.58 -23.49 -8.55
C TRP A 1001 -3.46 -23.92 -10.01
N GLU A 1002 -2.40 -23.50 -10.71
CA GLU A 1002 -2.14 -23.91 -12.08
C GLU A 1002 -1.91 -25.42 -12.20
N VAL A 1003 -1.10 -26.02 -11.32
CA VAL A 1003 -0.88 -27.48 -11.31
C VAL A 1003 -2.18 -28.23 -11.02
N ALA A 1004 -3.04 -27.70 -10.16
CA ALA A 1004 -4.33 -28.33 -9.86
C ALA A 1004 -5.29 -28.31 -11.05
N ASN A 1005 -5.35 -27.20 -11.81
CA ASN A 1005 -6.28 -27.04 -12.92
C ASN A 1005 -5.74 -27.53 -14.26
N PHE A 1006 -4.44 -27.37 -14.50
CA PHE A 1006 -3.80 -27.59 -15.81
C PHE A 1006 -2.70 -28.66 -15.79
N GLY A 1007 -2.27 -29.11 -14.61
CA GLY A 1007 -1.22 -30.13 -14.45
C GLY A 1007 0.22 -29.62 -14.63
N ASN A 1008 0.44 -28.32 -14.90
CA ASN A 1008 1.74 -27.68 -15.01
C ASN A 1008 1.63 -26.15 -14.85
N THR A 1009 2.76 -25.46 -14.67
CA THR A 1009 2.90 -23.99 -14.50
C THR A 1009 3.46 -23.31 -15.77
N SER A 1010 3.28 -23.91 -16.94
CA SER A 1010 3.87 -23.44 -18.20
C SER A 1010 2.82 -22.96 -19.20
N ARG A 1011 1.59 -22.84 -18.72
CA ARG A 1011 0.42 -22.47 -19.51
C ARG A 1011 0.28 -20.94 -19.62
N GLY A 1012 0.87 -20.22 -18.66
CA GLY A 1012 1.32 -18.86 -18.82
C GLY A 1012 2.76 -18.79 -19.33
N SER A 1013 3.10 -17.64 -19.86
CA SER A 1013 4.47 -17.15 -19.77
C SER A 1013 4.36 -15.71 -19.29
N ALA A 1014 5.42 -15.11 -18.76
CA ALA A 1014 5.49 -13.69 -18.41
C ALA A 1014 5.01 -12.71 -19.53
N SER A 1015 4.76 -13.21 -20.74
CA SER A 1015 4.23 -12.47 -21.90
C SER A 1015 2.76 -12.74 -22.24
N ASN A 1016 2.03 -13.63 -21.56
CA ASN A 1016 0.70 -14.06 -21.98
C ASN A 1016 -0.29 -14.45 -20.86
N SER A 1017 -0.78 -13.49 -20.08
CA SER A 1017 -1.99 -13.66 -19.24
C SER A 1017 -3.30 -13.56 -20.04
N SER A 1018 -3.26 -13.85 -21.35
CA SER A 1018 -4.43 -13.85 -22.25
C SER A 1018 -4.91 -15.25 -22.62
N SER A 1019 -4.30 -16.29 -22.05
CA SER A 1019 -4.83 -17.65 -22.11
C SER A 1019 -6.23 -17.71 -21.48
N ASP A 1020 -7.12 -18.46 -22.12
CA ASP A 1020 -8.51 -18.70 -21.75
C ASP A 1020 -8.76 -20.17 -22.11
N TYR A 1021 -8.69 -21.06 -21.11
CA TYR A 1021 -8.66 -22.49 -21.38
C TYR A 1021 -9.99 -23.02 -21.94
N ASP A 1022 -11.11 -22.61 -21.35
CA ASP A 1022 -12.44 -23.08 -21.72
C ASP A 1022 -13.12 -22.24 -22.84
N ASN A 1023 -12.45 -21.16 -23.26
CA ASN A 1023 -12.87 -20.23 -24.30
C ASN A 1023 -14.20 -19.54 -23.96
N ASP A 1024 -14.45 -19.24 -22.70
CA ASP A 1024 -15.65 -18.52 -22.24
C ASP A 1024 -15.52 -16.99 -22.34
N GLY A 1025 -14.28 -16.49 -22.52
CA GLY A 1025 -13.92 -15.09 -22.70
C GLY A 1025 -13.26 -14.44 -21.48
N TYR A 1026 -13.24 -15.10 -20.31
CA TYR A 1026 -12.39 -14.73 -19.18
C TYR A 1026 -11.01 -15.36 -19.33
N THR A 1027 -9.96 -14.63 -18.99
CA THR A 1027 -8.62 -15.23 -18.99
C THR A 1027 -8.43 -16.14 -17.77
N ASP A 1028 -7.51 -17.11 -17.87
CA ASP A 1028 -7.16 -18.00 -16.76
C ASP A 1028 -6.78 -17.19 -15.49
N LEU A 1029 -6.13 -16.02 -15.67
CA LEU A 1029 -5.83 -15.08 -14.59
C LEU A 1029 -7.09 -14.46 -13.98
N GLU A 1030 -8.09 -14.11 -14.78
CA GLU A 1030 -9.37 -13.62 -14.27
C GLU A 1030 -10.10 -14.73 -13.52
N GLU A 1031 -10.08 -15.97 -14.00
CA GLU A 1031 -10.64 -17.13 -13.31
C GLU A 1031 -9.96 -17.36 -11.95
N TYR A 1032 -8.63 -17.31 -11.90
CA TYR A 1032 -7.86 -17.37 -10.66
C TYR A 1032 -8.24 -16.24 -9.68
N LEU A 1033 -8.30 -15.00 -10.16
CA LEU A 1033 -8.62 -13.82 -9.34
C LEU A 1033 -10.06 -13.79 -8.84
N ASN A 1034 -10.98 -14.51 -9.49
CA ASN A 1034 -12.39 -14.62 -9.14
C ASN A 1034 -12.75 -15.95 -8.47
N ASN A 1035 -11.80 -16.88 -8.38
CA ASN A 1035 -12.00 -18.23 -7.85
C ASN A 1035 -13.15 -18.96 -8.58
N THR A 1036 -13.13 -18.89 -9.90
CA THR A 1036 -14.01 -19.65 -10.81
C THR A 1036 -13.24 -20.79 -11.48
N ASP A 1037 -13.96 -21.71 -12.14
CA ASP A 1037 -13.37 -22.96 -12.66
C ASP A 1037 -12.90 -22.75 -14.11
N PRO A 1038 -11.58 -22.71 -14.38
CA PRO A 1038 -11.05 -22.44 -15.72
C PRO A 1038 -11.26 -23.63 -16.69
N ASN A 1039 -11.87 -24.72 -16.24
CA ASN A 1039 -12.16 -25.89 -17.05
C ASN A 1039 -13.64 -25.97 -17.51
N VAL A 1040 -14.49 -25.04 -17.03
CA VAL A 1040 -15.92 -25.08 -17.25
C VAL A 1040 -16.41 -23.73 -17.76
N LYS A 1041 -16.74 -23.73 -19.05
CA LYS A 1041 -17.26 -22.55 -19.75
C LYS A 1041 -18.45 -21.93 -19.00
N ASN A 1042 -18.32 -20.67 -18.56
CA ASN A 1042 -19.37 -19.93 -17.86
C ASN A 1042 -20.60 -19.59 -18.71
#